data_AF-A0AAP2Q7V8-F1
#
_entry.id   AF-A0AAP2Q7V8-F1
#
_cell.length_a   1.000
_cell.length_b   1.000
_cell.length_c   1.000
_cell.angle_alpha   90.00
_cell.angle_beta   90.00
_cell.angle_gamma   90.00
#
_symmetry.space_group_name_H-M   'P 1'
#
loop_
_entity.id
_entity.type
_entity.pdbx_description
1 polymer ?
#
loop_
_entity_poly.entity_id
_entity_poly.type
_entity_poly.pdbx_seq_one_letter_code
_entity_poly.pdbx_strand_id
1 'polypeptide(L)'
;MDRVLQRRDTASNWAKFNPVLSEGEIGIVIDGGKGYKIGDGVTHWNDLEYPSNPTSVVGTIGDSEVAVINQKGVSSLVGLDTYPVFSDTKPYVKGEIVNYGGLLYEFTADHEAGAWIGTDARETSLRGEVTKLAESTADIGMLNCDNMLKRDEFTHATVISNGVTFQYLGQGRYHVYGTATEDVSNTIYLDRNKLPDSIVPGKTYQLIYSAKNALFIVWIYAGGEFKTGGMVNENYTFTPPKDADGLILAIRVLSGTTVDEVVHPVLIDTYTSDQVKGKLDNINNMGTVSGVGNPLVLEGTSTLPFEDLSISGLSADTLVTFCGKNIFMITSDMVKRINNGNTYTFTANTIRVVSEGSTGNSVSSGENFPEKYWNLNGKTWNHNFKFKFANDTWVTVSGNCSVPQTYDFKAQLQVGDGVNSNLLVDENGLTFEAKAGVEYGIRLFVAEGFVGDVTFYPQIEIGTHKTAYEPINGGRYITSDYTDIAETFKKRGSKLGRTTMYTDNNAVITATANKMDNPEQTSYNGNASYKLNELCADKSAFSKPRKPMISFVDDDTSSIALVERYRNLFVSKGVVGNYAVMTKNLNEQEGLADLLLLYEQEGFGCLYHCYYQRGDETRYWESGNPMYDESLIKENFIRGLRDMERYGFLNYKHWITPYGVNDDFIRNLAKRHGMESLMTMSGATSNNSFISIAGNCDRYNIPRISVSSQSNQDRTKRLIDGCVADNGWVVIVTHANTWGSGTDVDEKVSDIIQYALDSGMEVKAFPEAFETYRASFYFNELF
;
A
#
# COMPACT_ATOMS: atom_id res chain seq x y z
N MET A 1 24.28 -39.90 60.49
CA MET A 1 24.80 -39.30 59.24
C MET A 1 25.72 -38.18 59.66
N ASP A 2 27.02 -38.36 59.47
CA ASP A 2 28.01 -37.38 59.88
C ASP A 2 28.06 -36.23 58.87
N ARG A 3 27.95 -34.99 59.37
CA ARG A 3 28.05 -33.76 58.57
C ARG A 3 29.51 -33.33 58.52
N VAL A 4 30.06 -33.17 57.32
CA VAL A 4 31.36 -32.51 57.11
C VAL A 4 31.14 -31.00 57.04
N LEU A 5 31.86 -30.23 57.84
CA LEU A 5 31.89 -28.76 57.78
C LEU A 5 33.23 -28.30 57.20
N GLN A 6 33.18 -27.48 56.16
CA GLN A 6 34.35 -26.83 55.59
C GLN A 6 34.91 -25.78 56.55
N ARG A 7 36.22 -25.52 56.48
CA ARG A 7 36.87 -24.52 57.34
C ARG A 7 36.33 -23.13 56.98
N ARG A 8 35.95 -22.36 57.99
CA ARG A 8 35.28 -21.07 57.78
C ARG A 8 35.63 -20.07 58.88
N ASP A 9 35.78 -18.82 58.50
CA ASP A 9 36.11 -17.72 59.42
C ASP A 9 35.74 -16.36 58.79
N THR A 10 35.86 -15.29 59.57
CA THR A 10 35.72 -13.89 59.11
C THR A 10 36.91 -13.49 58.22
N ALA A 11 36.70 -12.54 57.31
CA ALA A 11 37.77 -12.05 56.43
C ALA A 11 38.97 -11.53 57.22
N SER A 12 38.72 -10.85 58.36
CA SER A 12 39.77 -10.31 59.23
C SER A 12 40.59 -11.42 59.90
N ASN A 13 39.95 -12.48 60.39
CA ASN A 13 40.67 -13.60 61.01
C ASN A 13 41.49 -14.38 59.98
N TRP A 14 40.93 -14.65 58.80
CA TRP A 14 41.68 -15.28 57.72
C TRP A 14 42.94 -14.49 57.36
N ALA A 15 42.81 -13.15 57.21
CA ALA A 15 43.95 -12.30 56.89
C ALA A 15 45.00 -12.22 58.01
N LYS A 16 44.54 -12.22 59.27
CA LYS A 16 45.39 -12.13 60.46
C LYS A 16 46.18 -13.41 60.72
N PHE A 17 45.51 -14.56 60.69
CA PHE A 17 46.14 -15.85 60.98
C PHE A 17 46.89 -16.41 59.77
N ASN A 18 46.46 -16.02 58.57
CA ASN A 18 47.08 -16.35 57.29
C ASN A 18 47.56 -17.81 57.19
N PRO A 19 46.72 -18.83 57.46
CA PRO A 19 47.17 -20.22 57.49
C PRO A 19 47.47 -20.76 56.09
N VAL A 20 48.32 -21.79 55.98
CA VAL A 20 48.36 -22.65 54.79
C VAL A 20 47.20 -23.65 54.90
N LEU A 21 46.36 -23.72 53.88
CA LEU A 21 45.28 -24.70 53.78
C LEU A 21 45.81 -25.96 53.09
N SER A 22 45.35 -27.13 53.53
CA SER A 22 45.76 -28.41 52.91
C SER A 22 45.35 -28.45 51.44
N GLU A 23 46.03 -29.24 50.62
CA GLU A 23 45.67 -29.39 49.20
C GLU A 23 44.20 -29.85 49.07
N GLY A 24 43.39 -29.07 48.36
CA GLY A 24 41.95 -29.30 48.19
C GLY A 24 41.05 -28.84 49.34
N GLU A 25 41.59 -28.30 50.44
CA GLU A 25 40.80 -27.80 51.57
C GLU A 25 40.12 -26.46 51.23
N ILE A 26 38.80 -26.39 51.40
CA ILE A 26 38.02 -25.18 51.12
C ILE A 26 37.94 -24.31 52.39
N GLY A 27 38.47 -23.08 52.30
CA GLY A 27 38.29 -22.03 53.30
C GLY A 27 37.20 -21.04 52.88
N ILE A 28 36.20 -20.81 53.73
CA ILE A 28 35.04 -19.97 53.45
C ILE A 28 35.06 -18.69 54.31
N VAL A 29 34.80 -17.54 53.69
CA VAL A 29 34.58 -16.25 54.39
C VAL A 29 33.09 -16.09 54.73
N ILE A 30 32.75 -15.81 56.00
CA ILE A 30 31.34 -15.84 56.48
C ILE A 30 30.73 -14.49 56.84
N ASP A 31 31.48 -13.40 56.81
CA ASP A 31 31.08 -12.05 57.25
C ASP A 31 30.79 -11.08 56.10
N GLY A 32 30.49 -11.60 54.89
CA GLY A 32 30.11 -10.80 53.72
C GLY A 32 31.29 -10.26 52.90
N GLY A 33 32.54 -10.56 53.27
CA GLY A 33 33.73 -10.36 52.43
C GLY A 33 33.83 -11.35 51.27
N LYS A 34 34.74 -11.13 50.30
CA LYS A 34 34.83 -11.97 49.09
C LYS A 34 35.25 -13.43 49.40
N GLY A 35 34.45 -14.39 48.92
CA GLY A 35 34.86 -15.68 48.35
C GLY A 35 35.24 -16.84 49.28
N TYR A 36 35.38 -18.02 48.68
CA TYR A 36 36.09 -19.17 49.24
C TYR A 36 37.44 -19.31 48.51
N LYS A 37 38.45 -19.86 49.19
CA LYS A 37 39.72 -20.27 48.56
C LYS A 37 39.94 -21.77 48.75
N ILE A 38 40.68 -22.38 47.83
CA ILE A 38 41.05 -23.80 47.89
C ILE A 38 42.56 -23.85 48.15
N GLY A 39 42.95 -24.57 49.20
CA GLY A 39 44.36 -24.77 49.52
C GLY A 39 45.08 -25.58 48.45
N ASP A 40 46.35 -25.24 48.22
CA ASP A 40 47.30 -26.02 47.42
C ASP A 40 48.30 -26.79 48.30
N GLY A 41 48.12 -26.76 49.62
CA GLY A 41 48.98 -27.42 50.60
C GLY A 41 50.27 -26.67 50.94
N VAL A 42 50.58 -25.54 50.28
CA VAL A 42 51.86 -24.84 50.44
C VAL A 42 51.74 -23.31 50.58
N THR A 43 50.75 -22.69 49.96
CA THR A 43 50.57 -21.23 49.92
C THR A 43 49.71 -20.76 51.09
N HIS A 44 50.12 -19.66 51.72
CA HIS A 44 49.38 -19.03 52.81
C HIS A 44 48.09 -18.35 52.31
N TRP A 45 47.02 -18.31 53.12
CA TRP A 45 45.70 -17.79 52.75
C TRP A 45 45.69 -16.44 52.02
N ASN A 46 46.51 -15.48 52.44
CA ASN A 46 46.58 -14.15 51.85
C ASN A 46 47.15 -14.19 50.44
N ASP A 47 48.04 -15.13 50.18
CA ASP A 47 48.74 -15.32 48.91
C ASP A 47 48.05 -16.36 48.03
N LEU A 48 47.15 -17.20 48.58
CA LEU A 48 46.30 -18.11 47.80
C LEU A 48 45.43 -17.29 46.86
N GLU A 49 45.39 -17.67 45.60
CA GLU A 49 44.47 -17.05 44.64
C GLU A 49 43.03 -17.46 44.97
N TYR A 50 42.07 -16.55 44.72
CA TYR A 50 40.68 -16.99 44.66
C TYR A 50 40.55 -17.94 43.49
N PRO A 51 39.78 -19.05 43.60
CA PRO A 51 39.46 -19.89 42.48
C PRO A 51 38.96 -18.97 41.38
N SER A 52 39.66 -18.94 40.25
CA SER A 52 39.15 -18.30 39.07
C SER A 52 37.82 -18.97 38.80
N ASN A 53 36.72 -18.25 39.05
CA ASN A 53 35.41 -18.66 38.55
C ASN A 53 35.66 -19.06 37.09
N PRO A 54 35.30 -20.27 36.62
CA PRO A 54 35.27 -20.45 35.18
C PRO A 54 34.35 -19.32 34.71
N THR A 55 34.88 -18.47 33.83
CA THR A 55 34.27 -17.24 33.30
C THR A 55 34.55 -15.95 34.10
N SER A 56 35.56 -15.20 33.65
CA SER A 56 35.76 -13.79 33.99
C SER A 56 34.51 -13.01 33.59
N VAL A 57 33.96 -12.20 34.51
CA VAL A 57 32.88 -11.27 34.14
C VAL A 57 33.49 -10.12 33.33
N VAL A 58 33.23 -10.09 32.03
CA VAL A 58 33.76 -9.07 31.12
C VAL A 58 32.76 -7.92 30.91
N GLY A 59 33.29 -6.72 30.64
CA GLY A 59 32.50 -5.53 30.32
C GLY A 59 32.56 -5.12 28.85
N THR A 60 33.22 -5.93 28.02
CA THR A 60 33.49 -5.68 26.60
C THR A 60 33.26 -6.97 25.83
N ILE A 61 32.93 -6.83 24.55
CA ILE A 61 32.84 -7.96 23.62
C ILE A 61 34.23 -8.50 23.27
N GLY A 62 34.29 -9.79 22.95
CA GLY A 62 35.49 -10.52 22.53
C GLY A 62 35.08 -11.86 21.91
N ASP A 63 36.05 -12.72 21.61
CA ASP A 63 35.87 -14.02 20.95
C ASP A 63 35.75 -15.20 21.93
N SER A 64 35.59 -14.93 23.24
CA SER A 64 35.50 -15.98 24.24
C SER A 64 34.15 -16.71 24.19
N GLU A 65 34.19 -18.02 23.94
CA GLU A 65 33.01 -18.89 24.02
C GLU A 65 32.53 -19.17 25.45
N VAL A 66 33.34 -18.83 26.45
CA VAL A 66 33.05 -19.14 27.85
C VAL A 66 32.85 -17.89 28.71
N ALA A 67 33.36 -16.71 28.38
CA ALA A 67 33.24 -15.55 29.26
C ALA A 67 31.77 -15.11 29.50
N VAL A 68 31.47 -14.65 30.71
CA VAL A 68 30.15 -14.08 31.08
C VAL A 68 30.22 -12.56 30.97
N ILE A 69 29.29 -11.92 30.27
CA ILE A 69 29.22 -10.45 30.17
C ILE A 69 28.36 -9.86 31.29
N ASN A 70 28.77 -8.72 31.87
CA ASN A 70 27.95 -8.05 32.89
C ASN A 70 26.73 -7.33 32.28
N GLN A 71 25.65 -7.17 33.07
CA GLN A 71 24.38 -6.57 32.62
C GLN A 71 24.56 -5.15 32.05
N LYS A 72 25.44 -4.32 32.64
CA LYS A 72 25.72 -2.97 32.13
C LYS A 72 26.39 -3.00 30.75
N GLY A 73 27.29 -3.95 30.53
CA GLY A 73 27.92 -4.21 29.24
C GLY A 73 26.91 -4.65 28.19
N VAL A 74 25.96 -5.51 28.56
CA VAL A 74 24.85 -5.90 27.67
C VAL A 74 23.98 -4.69 27.34
N SER A 75 23.51 -3.93 28.33
CA SER A 75 22.66 -2.75 28.11
C SER A 75 23.31 -1.70 27.22
N SER A 76 24.60 -1.44 27.40
CA SER A 76 25.35 -0.49 26.55
C SER A 76 25.58 -1.02 25.14
N LEU A 77 25.89 -2.32 25.00
CA LEU A 77 26.10 -2.96 23.70
C LEU A 77 24.83 -2.98 22.84
N VAL A 78 23.67 -3.21 23.46
CA VAL A 78 22.39 -3.19 22.74
C VAL A 78 21.80 -1.78 22.62
N GLY A 79 22.41 -0.76 23.22
CA GLY A 79 21.88 0.61 23.22
C GLY A 79 20.60 0.78 24.06
N LEU A 80 20.37 -0.10 25.03
CA LEU A 80 19.21 0.00 25.94
C LEU A 80 19.34 1.21 26.89
N ASP A 81 20.57 1.64 27.18
CA ASP A 81 20.89 2.79 28.03
C ASP A 81 20.77 4.15 27.31
N THR A 82 20.55 4.16 25.99
CA THR A 82 20.28 5.40 25.24
C THR A 82 18.82 5.83 25.34
N TYR A 83 17.93 4.95 25.78
CA TYR A 83 16.52 5.27 26.01
C TYR A 83 16.31 5.86 27.41
N PRO A 84 15.47 6.90 27.56
CA PRO A 84 15.19 7.47 28.87
C PRO A 84 14.51 6.44 29.76
N VAL A 85 14.94 6.34 31.02
CA VAL A 85 14.23 5.56 32.04
C VAL A 85 12.93 6.28 32.38
N PHE A 86 11.82 5.54 32.49
CA PHE A 86 10.53 6.08 32.89
C PHE A 86 10.62 6.84 34.21
N SER A 87 9.90 7.96 34.29
CA SER A 87 9.89 8.87 35.43
C SER A 87 8.46 9.34 35.70
N ASP A 88 7.97 9.11 36.90
CA ASP A 88 6.63 9.50 37.35
C ASP A 88 6.43 11.03 37.48
N THR A 89 7.51 11.80 37.38
CA THR A 89 7.50 13.26 37.40
C THR A 89 7.49 13.90 36.01
N LYS A 90 7.54 13.11 34.94
CA LYS A 90 7.59 13.61 33.55
C LYS A 90 6.35 13.17 32.77
N PRO A 91 5.71 14.07 32.01
CA PRO A 91 4.73 13.66 31.02
C PRO A 91 5.43 13.05 29.79
N TYR A 92 4.73 12.17 29.09
CA TYR A 92 5.16 11.53 27.85
C TYR A 92 4.06 11.65 26.79
N VAL A 93 4.44 11.79 25.53
CA VAL A 93 3.48 11.85 24.42
C VAL A 93 3.42 10.53 23.67
N LYS A 94 2.30 10.30 22.96
CA LYS A 94 2.15 9.12 22.10
C LYS A 94 3.34 8.96 21.15
N GLY A 95 3.94 7.77 21.14
CA GLY A 95 5.09 7.38 20.33
C GLY A 95 6.43 7.47 21.06
N GLU A 96 6.52 8.11 22.24
CA GLU A 96 7.76 8.12 23.01
C GLU A 96 8.10 6.76 23.59
N ILE A 97 9.39 6.43 23.60
CA ILE A 97 9.91 5.15 24.06
C ILE A 97 10.72 5.35 25.34
N VAL A 98 10.40 4.56 26.36
CA VAL A 98 11.09 4.56 27.65
C VAL A 98 11.57 3.17 28.03
N ASN A 99 12.62 3.13 28.85
CA ASN A 99 13.03 1.93 29.57
C ASN A 99 12.27 1.87 30.90
N TYR A 100 11.49 0.81 31.10
CA TYR A 100 10.80 0.54 32.36
C TYR A 100 10.99 -0.93 32.76
N GLY A 101 11.54 -1.18 33.95
CA GLY A 101 11.79 -2.54 34.44
C GLY A 101 12.82 -3.34 33.63
N GLY A 102 13.65 -2.69 32.81
CA GLY A 102 14.62 -3.35 31.93
C GLY A 102 14.06 -3.77 30.56
N LEU A 103 12.83 -3.39 30.25
CA LEU A 103 12.19 -3.58 28.95
C LEU A 103 11.89 -2.21 28.31
N LEU A 104 11.75 -2.20 26.98
CA LEU A 104 11.35 -0.99 26.25
C LEU A 104 9.84 -0.96 26.09
N TYR A 105 9.25 0.22 26.31
CA TYR A 105 7.84 0.47 26.10
C TYR A 105 7.64 1.73 25.28
N GLU A 106 6.70 1.68 24.34
CA GLU A 106 6.24 2.81 23.53
C GLU A 106 4.87 3.26 24.05
N PHE A 107 4.71 4.56 24.31
CA PHE A 107 3.42 5.14 24.68
C PHE A 107 2.46 5.12 23.48
N THR A 108 1.28 4.55 23.66
CA THR A 108 0.21 4.45 22.65
C THR A 108 -0.82 5.58 22.74
N ALA A 109 -0.78 6.36 23.82
CA ALA A 109 -1.52 7.59 24.07
C ALA A 109 -0.65 8.54 24.92
N ASP A 110 -1.05 9.81 25.04
CA ASP A 110 -0.35 10.76 25.92
C ASP A 110 -0.50 10.34 27.40
N HIS A 111 0.59 10.43 28.14
CA HIS A 111 0.70 10.08 29.56
C HIS A 111 1.10 11.33 30.35
N GLU A 112 0.20 11.84 31.17
CA GLU A 112 0.51 12.94 32.09
C GLU A 112 1.50 12.48 33.17
N ALA A 113 2.24 13.42 33.78
CA ALA A 113 3.17 13.08 34.87
C ALA A 113 2.45 12.34 36.01
N GLY A 114 2.80 11.07 36.21
CA GLY A 114 2.19 10.21 37.22
C GLY A 114 2.77 8.81 37.24
N ALA A 115 2.20 7.94 38.08
CA ALA A 115 2.65 6.55 38.17
C ALA A 115 2.40 5.78 36.87
N TRP A 116 3.21 4.74 36.61
CA TRP A 116 3.04 3.85 35.46
C TRP A 116 1.63 3.22 35.44
N ILE A 117 0.90 3.42 34.34
CA ILE A 117 -0.48 2.91 34.17
C ILE A 117 -0.47 1.59 33.40
N GLY A 118 0.37 1.48 32.36
CA GLY A 118 0.65 0.23 31.64
C GLY A 118 -0.39 -0.19 30.60
N THR A 119 -1.56 0.46 30.56
CA THR A 119 -2.57 0.28 29.49
C THR A 119 -2.42 1.29 28.35
N ASP A 120 -1.67 2.35 28.61
CA ASP A 120 -1.35 3.45 27.69
C ASP A 120 0.01 3.26 27.02
N ALA A 121 0.74 2.18 27.32
CA ALA A 121 2.00 1.83 26.69
C ALA A 121 1.99 0.37 26.24
N ARG A 122 2.74 0.06 25.18
CA ARG A 122 2.96 -1.31 24.68
C ARG A 122 4.43 -1.66 24.74
N GLU A 123 4.74 -2.93 25.04
CA GLU A 123 6.11 -3.42 24.99
C GLU A 123 6.65 -3.36 23.55
N THR A 124 7.90 -2.92 23.39
CA THR A 124 8.63 -2.90 22.12
C THR A 124 10.03 -3.49 22.30
N SER A 125 10.80 -3.58 21.23
CA SER A 125 12.19 -4.04 21.26
C SER A 125 13.03 -3.28 20.25
N LEU A 126 14.35 -3.28 20.43
CA LEU A 126 15.30 -2.72 19.46
C LEU A 126 15.10 -3.32 18.06
N ARG A 127 14.80 -4.62 17.97
CA ARG A 127 14.44 -5.26 16.69
C ARG A 127 13.14 -4.71 16.13
N GLY A 128 12.12 -4.51 16.96
CA GLY A 128 10.85 -3.89 16.56
C GLY A 128 11.03 -2.46 16.06
N GLU A 129 11.86 -1.66 16.73
CA GLU A 129 12.19 -0.29 16.30
C GLU A 129 13.03 -0.25 15.03
N VAL A 130 14.03 -1.14 14.90
CA VAL A 130 14.79 -1.30 13.65
C VAL A 130 13.89 -1.82 12.52
N THR A 131 12.88 -2.66 12.81
CA THR A 131 11.91 -3.12 11.81
C THR A 131 10.99 -1.99 11.39
N LYS A 132 10.45 -1.18 12.31
CA LYS A 132 9.68 0.03 11.98
C LYS A 132 10.51 1.04 11.19
N LEU A 133 11.79 1.21 11.56
CA LEU A 133 12.71 2.08 10.84
C LEU A 133 13.03 1.51 9.45
N ALA A 134 13.25 0.20 9.33
CA ALA A 134 13.48 -0.50 8.07
C ALA A 134 12.23 -0.49 7.17
N GLU A 135 11.03 -0.58 7.74
CA GLU A 135 9.75 -0.38 7.05
C GLU A 135 9.66 1.07 6.56
N SER A 136 9.90 2.07 7.43
CA SER A 136 9.87 3.50 7.06
C SER A 136 10.98 3.95 6.09
N THR A 137 12.13 3.27 6.07
CA THR A 137 13.27 3.57 5.18
C THR A 137 13.23 2.73 3.90
N ALA A 138 12.62 1.54 3.95
CA ALA A 138 12.14 0.86 2.76
C ALA A 138 11.09 1.73 2.06
N ASP A 139 10.18 2.38 2.78
CA ASP A 139 9.16 3.27 2.19
C ASP A 139 9.76 4.47 1.43
N ILE A 140 10.95 4.95 1.81
CA ILE A 140 11.68 5.99 1.06
C ILE A 140 12.49 5.39 -0.10
N GLY A 141 13.04 4.18 0.07
CA GLY A 141 13.70 3.41 -1.00
C GLY A 141 12.74 2.80 -2.03
N MET A 142 11.43 2.81 -1.75
CA MET A 142 10.36 2.16 -2.53
C MET A 142 9.60 3.12 -3.46
N LEU A 143 10.05 4.37 -3.59
CA LEU A 143 9.61 5.32 -4.63
C LEU A 143 10.16 5.00 -6.04
N ASN A 144 10.40 3.72 -6.34
CA ASN A 144 10.83 3.23 -7.65
C ASN A 144 12.22 3.75 -8.11
N CYS A 145 13.18 3.83 -7.20
CA CYS A 145 14.59 4.06 -7.56
C CYS A 145 15.30 2.72 -7.78
N ASP A 146 15.06 2.07 -8.93
CA ASP A 146 15.84 0.90 -9.32
C ASP A 146 17.34 1.23 -9.30
N ASN A 147 18.16 0.37 -8.68
CA ASN A 147 19.60 0.58 -8.63
C ASN A 147 20.16 0.46 -10.05
N MET A 148 20.54 1.59 -10.64
CA MET A 148 20.98 1.68 -12.02
C MET A 148 22.17 0.76 -12.30
N LEU A 149 23.01 0.47 -11.30
CA LEU A 149 24.18 -0.40 -11.43
C LEU A 149 23.83 -1.88 -11.71
N LYS A 150 22.54 -2.26 -11.69
CA LYS A 150 22.07 -3.60 -12.08
C LYS A 150 21.89 -3.78 -13.58
N ARG A 151 21.87 -2.69 -14.36
CA ARG A 151 21.62 -2.73 -15.80
C ARG A 151 22.78 -3.36 -16.56
N ASP A 152 22.46 -3.96 -17.70
CA ASP A 152 23.42 -4.69 -18.56
C ASP A 152 24.54 -3.79 -19.14
N GLU A 153 24.40 -2.47 -19.06
CA GLU A 153 25.45 -1.51 -19.45
C GLU A 153 26.62 -1.44 -18.44
N PHE A 154 26.45 -2.01 -17.25
CA PHE A 154 27.44 -2.06 -16.17
C PHE A 154 28.07 -3.44 -16.04
N THR A 155 29.30 -3.50 -15.52
CA THR A 155 30.04 -4.75 -15.33
C THR A 155 29.71 -5.40 -13.99
N HIS A 156 29.42 -6.71 -14.01
CA HIS A 156 29.07 -7.53 -12.83
C HIS A 156 30.06 -8.69 -12.61
N ALA A 157 31.35 -8.40 -12.60
CA ALA A 157 32.40 -9.42 -12.53
C ALA A 157 32.89 -9.65 -11.10
N THR A 158 33.22 -10.91 -10.78
CA THR A 158 34.09 -11.21 -9.63
C THR A 158 35.54 -11.01 -10.05
N VAL A 159 36.27 -10.14 -9.35
CA VAL A 159 37.65 -9.78 -9.68
C VAL A 159 38.57 -10.09 -8.49
N ILE A 160 39.69 -10.75 -8.77
CA ILE A 160 40.77 -10.98 -7.80
C ILE A 160 42.00 -10.26 -8.33
N SER A 161 42.52 -9.30 -7.57
CA SER A 161 43.68 -8.51 -7.99
C SER A 161 44.41 -7.93 -6.77
N ASN A 162 45.74 -7.87 -6.84
CA ASN A 162 46.61 -7.21 -5.85
C ASN A 162 46.25 -7.51 -4.38
N GLY A 163 45.93 -8.77 -4.08
CA GLY A 163 45.62 -9.25 -2.72
C GLY A 163 44.19 -9.01 -2.23
N VAL A 164 43.29 -8.45 -3.06
CA VAL A 164 41.87 -8.24 -2.74
C VAL A 164 40.97 -9.00 -3.71
N THR A 165 39.90 -9.59 -3.18
CA THR A 165 38.81 -10.19 -3.94
C THR A 165 37.58 -9.30 -3.86
N PHE A 166 37.00 -8.97 -5.01
CA PHE A 166 35.73 -8.30 -5.18
C PHE A 166 34.73 -9.32 -5.72
N GLN A 167 34.03 -10.04 -4.84
CA GLN A 167 33.09 -11.08 -5.22
C GLN A 167 31.70 -10.49 -5.47
N TYR A 168 31.17 -10.64 -6.68
CA TYR A 168 29.81 -10.19 -7.00
C TYR A 168 28.78 -11.12 -6.35
N LEU A 169 27.85 -10.54 -5.59
CA LEU A 169 26.78 -11.28 -4.88
C LEU A 169 25.39 -11.12 -5.52
N GLY A 170 25.31 -10.46 -6.68
CA GLY A 170 24.04 -10.14 -7.33
C GLY A 170 23.41 -8.83 -6.83
N GLN A 171 22.54 -8.26 -7.66
CA GLN A 171 21.78 -7.04 -7.37
C GLN A 171 22.66 -5.81 -7.06
N GLY A 172 23.86 -5.72 -7.65
CA GLY A 172 24.80 -4.61 -7.40
C GLY A 172 25.60 -4.71 -6.10
N ARG A 173 25.58 -5.85 -5.39
CA ARG A 173 26.36 -6.09 -4.16
C ARG A 173 27.68 -6.77 -4.42
N TYR A 174 28.70 -6.41 -3.64
CA TYR A 174 30.01 -7.05 -3.67
C TYR A 174 30.48 -7.40 -2.26
N HIS A 175 31.01 -8.60 -2.05
CA HIS A 175 31.85 -8.90 -0.88
C HIS A 175 33.29 -8.57 -1.25
N VAL A 176 33.88 -7.60 -0.54
CA VAL A 176 35.24 -7.13 -0.78
C VAL A 176 36.10 -7.59 0.40
N TYR A 177 37.04 -8.48 0.14
CA TYR A 177 37.88 -9.05 1.20
C TYR A 177 39.33 -9.30 0.77
N GLY A 178 40.27 -9.17 1.72
CA GLY A 178 41.70 -9.36 1.52
C GLY A 178 42.55 -8.18 1.97
N THR A 179 43.84 -8.21 1.67
CA THR A 179 44.79 -7.13 2.00
C THR A 179 45.39 -6.60 0.72
N ALA A 180 45.14 -5.33 0.42
CA ALA A 180 45.64 -4.67 -0.79
C ALA A 180 47.16 -4.51 -0.74
N THR A 181 47.88 -5.17 -1.66
CA THR A 181 49.33 -4.98 -1.81
C THR A 181 49.65 -3.67 -2.53
N GLU A 182 48.76 -3.23 -3.40
CA GLU A 182 48.78 -1.95 -4.13
C GLU A 182 47.35 -1.40 -4.20
N ASP A 183 47.19 -0.14 -4.61
CA ASP A 183 45.86 0.39 -4.90
C ASP A 183 45.17 -0.49 -5.97
N VAL A 184 43.97 -0.97 -5.67
CA VAL A 184 43.25 -1.90 -6.53
C VAL A 184 41.81 -1.45 -6.69
N SER A 185 41.25 -1.61 -7.89
CA SER A 185 39.87 -1.24 -8.17
C SER A 185 39.15 -2.32 -8.96
N ASN A 186 37.88 -2.57 -8.61
CA ASN A 186 36.93 -3.30 -9.43
C ASN A 186 36.08 -2.30 -10.22
N THR A 187 36.24 -2.32 -11.53
CA THR A 187 35.53 -1.43 -12.44
C THR A 187 34.09 -1.88 -12.65
N ILE A 188 33.16 -0.95 -12.46
CA ILE A 188 31.73 -1.13 -12.78
C ILE A 188 31.43 -0.51 -14.16
N TYR A 189 32.02 0.64 -14.46
CA TYR A 189 32.00 1.28 -15.77
C TYR A 189 33.31 2.01 -16.03
N LEU A 190 33.83 1.92 -17.25
CA LEU A 190 35.09 2.57 -17.63
C LEU A 190 35.06 2.92 -19.12
N ASP A 191 34.62 4.13 -19.42
CA ASP A 191 34.82 4.73 -20.73
C ASP A 191 34.98 6.24 -20.60
N ARG A 192 36.12 6.77 -21.05
CA ARG A 192 36.44 8.21 -20.95
C ARG A 192 35.86 9.05 -22.07
N ASN A 193 35.26 8.41 -23.09
CA ASN A 193 34.69 9.06 -24.26
C ASN A 193 33.25 8.61 -24.54
N LYS A 194 32.69 7.73 -23.71
CA LYS A 194 31.26 7.38 -23.76
C LYS A 194 30.62 7.36 -22.37
N LEU A 195 29.46 8.00 -22.22
CA LEU A 195 28.58 7.83 -21.05
C LEU A 195 27.72 6.56 -21.21
N PRO A 196 27.37 5.88 -20.11
CA PRO A 196 26.30 4.88 -20.14
C PRO A 196 25.01 5.52 -20.67
N ASP A 197 24.18 4.75 -21.37
CA ASP A 197 22.95 5.26 -21.98
C ASP A 197 21.98 5.82 -20.93
N SER A 198 22.12 5.36 -19.67
CA SER A 198 21.35 5.84 -18.53
C SER A 198 21.85 7.12 -17.86
N ILE A 199 23.04 7.60 -18.21
CA ILE A 199 23.66 8.79 -17.63
C ILE A 199 23.59 9.97 -18.61
N VAL A 200 22.83 11.00 -18.24
CA VAL A 200 22.53 12.16 -19.07
C VAL A 200 23.36 13.37 -18.61
N PRO A 201 24.14 13.99 -19.50
CA PRO A 201 24.82 15.25 -19.22
C PRO A 201 23.88 16.33 -18.66
N GLY A 202 24.30 17.00 -17.59
CA GLY A 202 23.54 18.03 -16.89
C GLY A 202 22.50 17.51 -15.89
N LYS A 203 22.34 16.20 -15.73
CA LYS A 203 21.41 15.58 -14.77
C LYS A 203 22.14 15.19 -13.49
N THR A 204 21.49 15.31 -12.33
CA THR A 204 22.09 14.96 -11.04
C THR A 204 21.74 13.53 -10.65
N TYR A 205 22.70 12.83 -10.07
CA TYR A 205 22.59 11.45 -9.62
C TYR A 205 23.05 11.33 -8.16
N GLN A 206 22.40 10.44 -7.42
CA GLN A 206 22.78 10.11 -6.03
C GLN A 206 23.30 8.69 -5.98
N LEU A 207 24.48 8.55 -5.41
CA LEU A 207 25.09 7.31 -5.00
C LEU A 207 24.82 7.14 -3.49
N ILE A 208 24.04 6.13 -3.15
CA ILE A 208 23.92 5.65 -1.78
C ILE A 208 25.03 4.61 -1.60
N TYR A 209 25.96 4.90 -0.70
CA TYR A 209 27.14 4.07 -0.47
C TYR A 209 27.62 4.24 0.96
N SER A 210 28.01 3.16 1.60
CA SER A 210 28.62 3.17 2.93
C SER A 210 29.53 1.95 3.04
N ALA A 211 30.78 2.19 3.37
CA ALA A 211 31.79 1.18 3.58
C ALA A 211 32.91 1.74 4.45
N LYS A 212 33.58 0.89 5.22
CA LYS A 212 34.64 1.30 6.14
C LYS A 212 35.96 1.54 5.42
N ASN A 213 36.35 0.59 4.57
CA ASN A 213 37.69 0.52 3.99
C ASN A 213 37.66 0.47 2.44
N ALA A 214 36.55 0.06 1.83
CA ALA A 214 36.33 0.10 0.39
C ALA A 214 35.72 1.44 -0.06
N LEU A 215 36.45 2.18 -0.90
CA LEU A 215 35.99 3.45 -1.50
C LEU A 215 35.21 3.19 -2.80
N PHE A 216 34.41 4.16 -3.21
CA PHE A 216 33.74 4.20 -4.51
C PHE A 216 34.24 5.39 -5.34
N ILE A 217 34.67 5.14 -6.57
CA ILE A 217 35.09 6.14 -7.55
C ILE A 217 33.88 6.58 -8.37
N VAL A 218 33.71 7.90 -8.50
CA VAL A 218 32.90 8.52 -9.55
C VAL A 218 33.78 9.55 -10.24
N TRP A 219 34.19 9.32 -11.49
CA TRP A 219 34.98 10.30 -12.26
C TRP A 219 34.34 10.56 -13.62
N ILE A 220 34.12 11.84 -13.94
CA ILE A 220 33.42 12.29 -15.14
C ILE A 220 34.43 12.96 -16.08
N TYR A 221 34.29 12.69 -17.37
CA TYR A 221 35.19 13.12 -18.43
C TYR A 221 34.43 13.89 -19.54
N ALA A 222 35.13 14.79 -20.21
CA ALA A 222 34.70 15.42 -21.46
C ALA A 222 35.89 15.56 -22.40
N GLY A 223 35.79 15.06 -23.64
CA GLY A 223 36.88 15.05 -24.61
C GLY A 223 38.08 14.21 -24.15
N GLY A 224 37.84 13.17 -23.33
CA GLY A 224 38.88 12.32 -22.74
C GLY A 224 39.63 12.92 -21.55
N GLU A 225 39.34 14.16 -21.16
CA GLU A 225 39.92 14.81 -19.98
C GLU A 225 39.00 14.71 -18.76
N PHE A 226 39.58 14.47 -17.58
CA PHE A 226 38.84 14.47 -16.31
C PHE A 226 38.26 15.87 -16.04
N LYS A 227 36.98 15.93 -15.69
CA LYS A 227 36.28 17.19 -15.38
C LYS A 227 35.91 17.31 -13.91
N THR A 228 35.24 16.30 -13.35
CA THR A 228 34.78 16.33 -11.95
C THR A 228 34.59 14.92 -11.40
N GLY A 229 34.49 14.81 -10.08
CA GLY A 229 34.29 13.53 -9.40
C GLY A 229 35.14 13.37 -8.13
N GLY A 230 35.06 12.19 -7.51
CA GLY A 230 35.76 11.89 -6.28
C GLY A 230 35.80 10.41 -5.94
N MET A 231 36.56 10.10 -4.89
CA MET A 231 36.54 8.81 -4.20
C MET A 231 35.78 8.99 -2.89
N VAL A 232 34.76 8.18 -2.64
CA VAL A 232 33.83 8.36 -1.53
C VAL A 232 33.63 7.07 -0.75
N ASN A 233 33.34 7.16 0.53
CA ASN A 233 32.97 6.03 1.39
C ASN A 233 31.62 6.23 2.07
N GLU A 234 30.91 7.26 1.67
CA GLU A 234 29.60 7.67 2.16
C GLU A 234 28.72 8.09 0.97
N ASN A 235 27.45 8.42 1.26
CA ASN A 235 26.52 8.89 0.25
C ASN A 235 27.08 10.09 -0.50
N TYR A 236 26.90 10.09 -1.82
CA TYR A 236 27.50 11.10 -2.68
C TYR A 236 26.55 11.51 -3.79
N THR A 237 26.63 12.76 -4.22
CA THR A 237 25.81 13.29 -5.30
C THR A 237 26.73 13.85 -6.38
N PHE A 238 26.42 13.58 -7.65
CA PHE A 238 27.19 14.11 -8.77
C PHE A 238 26.30 14.52 -9.95
N THR A 239 26.77 15.52 -10.70
CA THR A 239 26.10 16.02 -11.91
C THR A 239 27.14 16.04 -13.03
N PRO A 240 27.06 15.15 -14.05
CA PRO A 240 27.92 15.26 -15.21
C PRO A 240 27.73 16.61 -15.89
N PRO A 241 28.79 17.37 -16.20
CA PRO A 241 28.68 18.60 -16.99
C PRO A 241 27.94 18.38 -18.32
N LYS A 242 27.34 19.43 -18.91
CA LYS A 242 26.57 19.29 -20.17
C LYS A 242 27.41 18.80 -21.36
N ASP A 243 28.71 19.06 -21.31
CA ASP A 243 29.72 18.61 -22.29
C ASP A 243 30.34 17.27 -21.92
N ALA A 244 29.94 16.63 -20.81
CA ALA A 244 30.45 15.33 -20.41
C ALA A 244 30.16 14.26 -21.47
N ASP A 245 31.19 13.53 -21.85
CA ASP A 245 31.10 12.41 -22.77
C ASP A 245 31.68 11.12 -22.19
N GLY A 246 32.28 11.11 -21.00
CA GLY A 246 32.82 9.89 -20.38
C GLY A 246 32.59 9.77 -18.87
N LEU A 247 32.67 8.54 -18.36
CA LEU A 247 32.46 8.20 -16.95
C LEU A 247 33.33 7.02 -16.53
N ILE A 248 33.78 7.04 -15.27
CA ILE A 248 34.38 5.91 -14.57
C ILE A 248 33.67 5.71 -13.24
N LEU A 249 33.16 4.51 -13.02
CA LEU A 249 32.59 4.04 -11.75
C LEU A 249 33.36 2.78 -11.30
N ALA A 250 33.86 2.75 -10.07
CA ALA A 250 34.61 1.60 -9.57
C ALA A 250 34.61 1.52 -8.03
N ILE A 251 34.74 0.31 -7.48
CA ILE A 251 35.04 0.13 -6.05
C ILE A 251 36.56 0.04 -5.91
N ARG A 252 37.17 0.75 -4.96
CA ARG A 252 38.62 0.83 -4.76
C ARG A 252 39.03 0.49 -3.34
N VAL A 253 40.15 -0.20 -3.18
CA VAL A 253 40.82 -0.43 -1.90
C VAL A 253 42.25 0.11 -2.01
N LEU A 254 42.68 0.90 -1.03
CA LEU A 254 44.00 1.54 -1.03
C LEU A 254 45.07 0.56 -0.54
N SER A 255 46.30 0.71 -1.06
CA SER A 255 47.46 -0.09 -0.65
C SER A 255 47.64 -0.12 0.86
N GLY A 256 47.94 -1.30 1.40
CA GLY A 256 48.10 -1.56 2.83
C GLY A 256 46.80 -1.74 3.61
N THR A 257 45.64 -1.56 2.97
CA THR A 257 44.33 -1.69 3.63
C THR A 257 43.89 -3.16 3.64
N THR A 258 43.54 -3.66 4.82
CA THR A 258 42.82 -4.94 4.96
C THR A 258 41.32 -4.67 5.02
N VAL A 259 40.57 -5.37 4.19
CA VAL A 259 39.13 -5.21 4.04
C VAL A 259 38.47 -6.59 4.16
N ASP A 260 37.29 -6.63 4.74
CA ASP A 260 36.37 -7.77 4.76
C ASP A 260 34.97 -7.22 5.03
N GLU A 261 34.31 -6.75 3.97
CA GLU A 261 32.99 -6.13 4.08
C GLU A 261 32.14 -6.35 2.84
N VAL A 262 30.81 -6.42 3.05
CA VAL A 262 29.84 -6.44 1.96
C VAL A 262 29.46 -5.01 1.64
N VAL A 263 29.79 -4.54 0.44
CA VAL A 263 29.45 -3.21 -0.06
C VAL A 263 28.26 -3.28 -1.00
N HIS A 264 27.38 -2.28 -0.89
CA HIS A 264 26.19 -2.17 -1.74
C HIS A 264 26.08 -0.75 -2.33
N PRO A 265 26.83 -0.46 -3.41
CA PRO A 265 26.63 0.77 -4.15
C PRO A 265 25.26 0.77 -4.85
N VAL A 266 24.48 1.81 -4.55
CA VAL A 266 23.18 2.03 -5.15
C VAL A 266 23.21 3.38 -5.86
N LEU A 267 23.18 3.35 -7.19
CA LEU A 267 23.11 4.57 -8.01
C LEU A 267 21.67 4.80 -8.42
N ILE A 268 21.16 6.00 -8.12
CA ILE A 268 19.80 6.41 -8.42
C ILE A 268 19.80 7.78 -9.11
N ASP A 269 18.80 7.97 -9.95
CA ASP A 269 18.52 9.25 -10.57
C ASP A 269 17.92 10.20 -9.52
N THR A 270 18.50 11.41 -9.37
CA THR A 270 17.87 12.42 -8.52
C THR A 270 17.07 13.37 -9.37
N TYR A 271 15.75 13.35 -9.18
CA TYR A 271 15.00 14.57 -9.35
C TYR A 271 15.42 15.49 -8.19
N THR A 272 16.23 16.52 -8.45
CA THR A 272 16.54 17.45 -7.38
C THR A 272 15.25 18.15 -6.96
N SER A 273 15.08 18.39 -5.67
CA SER A 273 14.01 19.25 -5.16
C SER A 273 13.97 20.57 -5.91
N ASP A 274 15.11 21.09 -6.39
CA ASP A 274 15.24 22.32 -7.17
C ASP A 274 14.92 22.20 -8.67
N GLN A 275 14.90 20.99 -9.25
CA GLN A 275 14.44 20.74 -10.62
C GLN A 275 12.96 20.36 -10.65
N VAL A 276 12.46 19.69 -9.60
CA VAL A 276 11.02 19.57 -9.31
C VAL A 276 10.47 20.97 -9.03
N LYS A 277 11.09 21.69 -8.09
CA LYS A 277 10.80 23.10 -7.81
C LYS A 277 11.10 24.00 -9.00
N GLY A 278 12.08 23.72 -9.85
CA GLY A 278 12.36 24.49 -11.07
C GLY A 278 11.37 24.21 -12.21
N LYS A 279 10.78 23.01 -12.25
CA LYS A 279 9.61 22.70 -13.09
C LYS A 279 8.33 23.32 -12.50
N LEU A 280 8.16 23.34 -11.17
CA LEU A 280 7.09 24.08 -10.46
C LEU A 280 7.25 25.62 -10.60
N ASP A 281 8.47 26.15 -10.53
CA ASP A 281 8.79 27.58 -10.57
C ASP A 281 8.73 28.12 -12.00
N ASN A 282 8.91 27.27 -13.02
CA ASN A 282 8.62 27.61 -14.42
C ASN A 282 7.14 27.43 -14.80
N ILE A 283 6.26 27.04 -13.88
CA ILE A 283 4.79 27.22 -14.01
C ILE A 283 4.39 28.69 -13.72
N ASN A 284 5.34 29.58 -13.43
CA ASN A 284 5.09 31.01 -13.22
C ASN A 284 4.81 31.82 -14.51
N ASN A 285 4.21 31.22 -15.53
CA ASN A 285 3.49 32.00 -16.54
C ASN A 285 2.17 31.32 -16.90
N MET A 286 1.20 31.57 -16.06
CA MET A 286 -0.10 30.95 -16.09
C MET A 286 -1.04 31.66 -17.06
N GLY A 287 -0.78 31.44 -18.34
CA GLY A 287 -1.75 31.73 -19.38
C GLY A 287 -3.11 31.10 -19.07
N THR A 288 -4.08 31.43 -19.90
CA THR A 288 -5.44 30.96 -19.71
C THR A 288 -5.61 29.48 -20.10
N VAL A 289 -6.64 28.84 -19.55
CA VAL A 289 -7.18 27.56 -20.02
C VAL A 289 -8.54 27.84 -20.65
N SER A 290 -8.75 27.37 -21.88
CA SER A 290 -10.02 27.53 -22.59
C SER A 290 -10.58 26.17 -22.98
N GLY A 291 -11.90 26.07 -23.03
CA GLY A 291 -12.57 24.87 -23.52
C GLY A 291 -14.02 25.13 -23.91
N VAL A 292 -14.57 24.16 -24.64
CA VAL A 292 -15.96 24.17 -25.10
C VAL A 292 -16.58 22.82 -24.82
N GLY A 293 -17.78 22.78 -24.24
CA GLY A 293 -18.50 21.52 -24.02
C GLY A 293 -19.68 21.63 -23.06
N ASN A 294 -20.38 20.51 -22.85
CA ASN A 294 -21.26 20.31 -21.71
C ASN A 294 -21.29 18.79 -21.37
N PRO A 295 -20.58 18.36 -20.33
CA PRO A 295 -19.91 19.17 -19.32
C PRO A 295 -18.62 19.81 -19.87
N LEU A 296 -18.23 20.95 -19.30
CA LEU A 296 -16.91 21.56 -19.51
C LEU A 296 -16.07 21.34 -18.26
N VAL A 297 -14.96 20.62 -18.40
CA VAL A 297 -13.98 20.39 -17.32
C VAL A 297 -12.70 21.16 -17.66
N LEU A 298 -12.30 22.05 -16.76
CA LEU A 298 -11.06 22.82 -16.87
C LEU A 298 -10.17 22.50 -15.67
N GLU A 299 -8.97 21.99 -15.94
CA GLU A 299 -7.97 21.68 -14.93
C GLU A 299 -7.06 22.89 -14.65
N GLY A 300 -6.59 23.02 -13.41
CA GLY A 300 -5.65 24.04 -12.96
C GLY A 300 -6.21 25.45 -12.80
N THR A 301 -7.53 25.63 -12.72
CA THR A 301 -8.22 26.94 -12.67
C THR A 301 -8.10 27.65 -11.33
N SER A 302 -7.89 28.98 -11.31
CA SER A 302 -7.81 29.82 -10.11
C SER A 302 -9.12 29.97 -9.34
N THR A 303 -9.04 30.57 -8.13
CA THR A 303 -10.24 30.89 -7.34
C THR A 303 -11.13 31.98 -7.96
N LEU A 304 -10.55 32.82 -8.83
CA LEU A 304 -11.22 33.84 -9.66
C LEU A 304 -10.94 33.56 -11.15
N PRO A 305 -11.51 32.48 -11.71
CA PRO A 305 -10.96 31.89 -12.92
C PRO A 305 -11.37 32.66 -14.16
N PHE A 306 -12.64 33.02 -14.34
CA PHE A 306 -13.10 33.33 -15.69
C PHE A 306 -12.78 34.76 -16.15
N GLU A 307 -11.93 34.87 -17.17
CA GLU A 307 -11.80 36.08 -17.98
C GLU A 307 -13.04 36.23 -18.87
N ASP A 308 -13.39 35.15 -19.58
CA ASP A 308 -14.56 35.05 -20.44
C ASP A 308 -15.38 33.80 -20.11
N LEU A 309 -16.70 33.94 -20.09
CA LEU A 309 -17.66 32.86 -19.92
C LEU A 309 -18.89 33.13 -20.79
N SER A 310 -19.21 32.18 -21.66
CA SER A 310 -20.42 32.18 -22.49
C SER A 310 -21.15 30.85 -22.34
N ILE A 311 -22.46 30.93 -22.11
CA ILE A 311 -23.35 29.78 -22.07
C ILE A 311 -24.47 30.06 -23.06
N SER A 312 -24.70 29.14 -23.99
CA SER A 312 -25.73 29.27 -25.02
C SER A 312 -26.63 28.03 -25.06
N GLY A 313 -27.91 28.22 -25.40
CA GLY A 313 -28.87 27.11 -25.53
C GLY A 313 -29.41 26.57 -24.20
N LEU A 314 -29.43 27.38 -23.13
CA LEU A 314 -30.09 27.02 -21.87
C LEU A 314 -31.61 26.93 -22.08
N SER A 315 -32.23 25.84 -21.60
CA SER A 315 -33.69 25.74 -21.51
C SER A 315 -34.19 26.41 -20.22
N ALA A 316 -35.51 26.62 -20.13
CA ALA A 316 -36.14 27.33 -19.01
C ALA A 316 -35.86 26.74 -17.63
N ASP A 317 -35.62 25.43 -17.54
CA ASP A 317 -35.49 24.70 -16.26
C ASP A 317 -34.10 24.05 -16.10
N THR A 318 -33.05 24.68 -16.63
CA THR A 318 -31.70 24.11 -16.64
C THR A 318 -30.97 24.25 -15.31
N LEU A 319 -30.57 23.16 -14.68
CA LEU A 319 -29.59 23.21 -13.60
C LEU A 319 -28.21 23.58 -14.16
N VAL A 320 -27.56 24.62 -13.62
CA VAL A 320 -26.17 24.96 -13.92
C VAL A 320 -25.33 24.77 -12.66
N THR A 321 -24.45 23.78 -12.68
CA THR A 321 -23.56 23.47 -11.56
C THR A 321 -22.15 23.96 -11.87
N PHE A 322 -21.66 24.87 -11.02
CA PHE A 322 -20.24 25.22 -10.91
C PHE A 322 -19.71 24.52 -9.65
N CYS A 323 -18.80 23.59 -9.84
CA CYS A 323 -18.24 22.79 -8.77
C CYS A 323 -16.79 22.41 -9.09
N GLY A 324 -16.07 21.86 -8.12
CA GLY A 324 -14.79 21.23 -8.41
C GLY A 324 -14.99 19.88 -9.08
N LYS A 325 -14.71 18.81 -8.35
CA LYS A 325 -14.85 17.42 -8.81
C LYS A 325 -16.28 16.92 -8.67
N ASN A 326 -16.97 17.31 -7.61
CA ASN A 326 -18.29 16.78 -7.26
C ASN A 326 -19.45 17.57 -7.89
N ILE A 327 -20.23 16.95 -8.77
CA ILE A 327 -21.45 17.55 -9.36
C ILE A 327 -22.75 17.20 -8.61
N PHE A 328 -22.71 16.32 -7.60
CA PHE A 328 -23.89 15.88 -6.84
C PHE A 328 -24.42 16.94 -5.87
N MET A 329 -25.65 17.40 -6.08
CA MET A 329 -26.31 18.35 -5.18
C MET A 329 -27.74 17.94 -4.84
N ILE A 330 -28.15 18.28 -3.61
CA ILE A 330 -29.52 18.16 -3.17
C ILE A 330 -30.13 19.54 -3.04
N THR A 331 -31.33 19.69 -3.59
CA THR A 331 -32.12 20.91 -3.53
C THR A 331 -32.86 21.06 -2.21
N SER A 332 -33.16 22.31 -1.86
CA SER A 332 -33.94 22.65 -0.67
C SER A 332 -35.41 22.19 -0.71
N ASP A 333 -35.93 21.78 -1.88
CA ASP A 333 -37.28 21.23 -2.03
C ASP A 333 -37.37 19.72 -1.75
N MET A 334 -36.25 19.06 -1.40
CA MET A 334 -36.31 17.73 -0.80
C MET A 334 -36.76 17.79 0.65
N VAL A 335 -37.70 16.92 0.98
CA VAL A 335 -38.29 16.83 2.31
C VAL A 335 -37.88 15.53 2.98
N LYS A 336 -37.87 15.52 4.32
CA LYS A 336 -37.70 14.28 5.12
C LYS A 336 -38.60 13.18 4.58
N ARG A 337 -38.06 11.98 4.41
CA ARG A 337 -38.80 10.81 3.92
C ARG A 337 -38.76 9.69 4.95
N ILE A 338 -39.90 9.06 5.18
CA ILE A 338 -40.00 7.85 6.00
C ILE A 338 -40.50 6.73 5.09
N ASN A 339 -39.76 5.62 5.03
CA ASN A 339 -40.11 4.47 4.20
C ASN A 339 -39.56 3.18 4.82
N ASN A 340 -40.42 2.17 5.00
CA ASN A 340 -40.07 0.85 5.54
C ASN A 340 -39.18 0.88 6.81
N GLY A 341 -39.54 1.72 7.78
CA GLY A 341 -38.81 1.86 9.04
C GLY A 341 -37.51 2.68 8.95
N ASN A 342 -37.20 3.28 7.79
CA ASN A 342 -36.06 4.15 7.58
C ASN A 342 -36.48 5.61 7.56
N THR A 343 -35.75 6.46 8.27
CA THR A 343 -35.88 7.92 8.21
C THR A 343 -34.72 8.50 7.41
N TYR A 344 -35.04 9.12 6.28
CA TYR A 344 -34.08 9.82 5.43
C TYR A 344 -34.16 11.33 5.65
N THR A 345 -33.01 11.95 5.88
CA THR A 345 -32.84 13.40 5.98
C THR A 345 -31.79 13.87 5.00
N PHE A 346 -32.05 15.02 4.38
CA PHE A 346 -31.23 15.56 3.31
C PHE A 346 -30.64 16.90 3.75
N THR A 347 -29.35 17.07 3.46
CA THR A 347 -28.71 18.40 3.47
C THR A 347 -28.05 18.62 2.10
N ALA A 348 -27.55 19.83 1.81
CA ALA A 348 -27.15 20.27 0.47
C ALA A 348 -26.32 19.26 -0.36
N ASN A 349 -25.54 18.39 0.28
CA ASN A 349 -24.66 17.41 -0.36
C ASN A 349 -24.62 16.04 0.37
N THR A 350 -25.54 15.77 1.31
CA THR A 350 -25.52 14.52 2.09
C THR A 350 -26.90 13.89 2.24
N ILE A 351 -26.91 12.56 2.34
CA ILE A 351 -28.10 11.75 2.62
C ILE A 351 -27.84 11.01 3.93
N ARG A 352 -28.55 11.35 4.99
CA ARG A 352 -28.50 10.62 6.27
C ARG A 352 -29.70 9.69 6.39
N VAL A 353 -29.45 8.45 6.78
CA VAL A 353 -30.47 7.43 7.07
C VAL A 353 -30.35 6.95 8.50
N VAL A 354 -31.50 6.88 9.19
CA VAL A 354 -31.62 6.33 10.54
C VAL A 354 -32.66 5.23 10.54
N SER A 355 -32.32 4.06 11.07
CA SER A 355 -33.26 2.96 11.29
C SER A 355 -32.93 2.15 12.54
N GLU A 356 -33.97 1.74 13.26
CA GLU A 356 -33.89 0.75 14.35
C GLU A 356 -34.08 -0.70 13.84
N GLY A 357 -34.25 -0.87 12.53
CA GLY A 357 -34.59 -2.15 11.90
C GLY A 357 -35.51 -1.92 10.71
N SER A 358 -34.92 -1.84 9.52
CA SER A 358 -35.71 -1.65 8.31
C SER A 358 -36.67 -2.82 8.09
N THR A 359 -37.96 -2.52 7.91
CA THR A 359 -39.03 -3.53 7.79
C THR A 359 -39.21 -4.06 6.36
N GLY A 360 -38.34 -3.67 5.43
CA GLY A 360 -38.37 -4.07 4.03
C GLY A 360 -37.46 -3.19 3.18
N ASN A 361 -37.14 -3.63 1.96
CA ASN A 361 -36.30 -2.85 1.04
C ASN A 361 -36.84 -1.43 0.82
N SER A 362 -35.96 -0.44 0.93
CA SER A 362 -36.32 0.98 0.99
C SER A 362 -35.41 1.84 0.15
N VAL A 363 -35.92 2.99 -0.27
CA VAL A 363 -35.16 3.99 -1.04
C VAL A 363 -35.41 5.40 -0.51
N SER A 364 -34.37 6.24 -0.59
CA SER A 364 -34.42 7.64 -0.14
C SER A 364 -35.23 8.58 -1.04
N SER A 365 -35.82 8.09 -2.12
CA SER A 365 -36.58 8.88 -3.09
C SER A 365 -38.03 8.40 -3.24
N GLY A 366 -38.97 9.28 -3.54
CA GLY A 366 -40.31 8.87 -3.96
C GLY A 366 -41.33 9.98 -4.21
N GLU A 367 -42.59 9.55 -4.37
CA GLU A 367 -43.71 10.36 -4.90
C GLU A 367 -44.08 11.59 -4.06
N ASN A 368 -43.62 11.68 -2.81
CA ASN A 368 -43.83 12.87 -1.98
C ASN A 368 -42.87 14.03 -2.34
N PHE A 369 -41.96 13.83 -3.30
CA PHE A 369 -41.07 14.86 -3.83
C PHE A 369 -41.67 15.50 -5.09
N PRO A 370 -41.20 16.68 -5.52
CA PRO A 370 -41.62 17.29 -6.79
C PRO A 370 -41.46 16.35 -8.00
N GLU A 371 -42.35 16.47 -9.00
CA GLU A 371 -42.42 15.57 -10.17
C GLU A 371 -41.10 15.43 -10.96
N LYS A 372 -40.23 16.44 -10.90
CA LYS A 372 -38.88 16.40 -11.52
C LYS A 372 -38.02 15.23 -11.02
N TYR A 373 -38.36 14.62 -9.90
CA TYR A 373 -37.67 13.49 -9.29
C TYR A 373 -38.27 12.11 -9.60
N TRP A 374 -39.36 12.03 -10.38
CA TRP A 374 -40.13 10.79 -10.50
C TRP A 374 -39.71 9.89 -11.65
N ASN A 375 -39.20 10.47 -12.73
CA ASN A 375 -39.02 9.76 -13.99
C ASN A 375 -37.62 9.97 -14.56
N LEU A 376 -37.10 8.93 -15.23
CA LEU A 376 -35.90 8.94 -16.06
C LEU A 376 -36.26 8.28 -17.41
N ASN A 377 -35.89 8.91 -18.52
CA ASN A 377 -36.05 8.36 -19.88
C ASN A 377 -37.49 7.83 -20.16
N GLY A 378 -38.51 8.53 -19.65
CA GLY A 378 -39.92 8.16 -19.83
C GLY A 378 -40.41 6.98 -18.98
N LYS A 379 -39.62 6.54 -17.98
CA LYS A 379 -39.98 5.48 -17.02
C LYS A 379 -39.96 6.00 -15.60
N THR A 380 -40.87 5.51 -14.77
CA THR A 380 -40.93 5.86 -13.34
C THR A 380 -39.76 5.25 -12.60
N TRP A 381 -38.86 6.12 -12.16
CA TRP A 381 -37.72 5.80 -11.32
C TRP A 381 -37.40 6.99 -10.42
N ASN A 382 -37.90 6.91 -9.18
CA ASN A 382 -37.72 7.98 -8.21
C ASN A 382 -36.25 8.14 -7.85
N HIS A 383 -35.73 9.37 -7.87
CA HIS A 383 -34.33 9.69 -7.60
C HIS A 383 -34.18 10.90 -6.68
N ASN A 384 -32.99 11.08 -6.13
CA ASN A 384 -32.60 12.28 -5.39
C ASN A 384 -31.87 13.27 -6.32
N PHE A 385 -31.04 12.78 -7.23
CA PHE A 385 -30.35 13.65 -8.18
C PHE A 385 -30.38 13.00 -9.55
N LYS A 386 -30.47 13.78 -10.63
CA LYS A 386 -30.31 13.28 -12.00
C LYS A 386 -29.33 14.10 -12.81
N PHE A 387 -28.69 13.44 -13.76
CA PHE A 387 -27.75 14.03 -14.70
C PHE A 387 -27.88 13.33 -16.07
N LYS A 388 -27.40 14.01 -17.10
CA LYS A 388 -27.39 13.66 -18.52
C LYS A 388 -26.27 14.43 -19.20
N PHE A 389 -25.52 13.80 -20.10
CA PHE A 389 -24.42 14.46 -20.83
C PHE A 389 -24.73 14.62 -22.31
N ALA A 390 -24.14 15.63 -22.94
CA ALA A 390 -24.30 15.87 -24.37
C ALA A 390 -23.48 14.89 -25.23
N ASN A 391 -22.40 14.35 -24.67
CA ASN A 391 -21.50 13.39 -25.30
C ASN A 391 -21.34 12.15 -24.39
N ASP A 392 -20.89 11.04 -24.98
CA ASP A 392 -20.44 9.89 -24.20
C ASP A 392 -19.33 10.35 -23.24
N THR A 393 -19.55 10.11 -21.95
CA THR A 393 -18.74 10.72 -20.87
C THR A 393 -18.45 9.68 -19.80
N TRP A 394 -17.18 9.48 -19.47
CA TRP A 394 -16.79 8.68 -18.31
C TRP A 394 -17.14 9.39 -17.02
N VAL A 395 -17.81 8.68 -16.11
CA VAL A 395 -18.25 9.18 -14.82
C VAL A 395 -17.89 8.18 -13.74
N THR A 396 -17.41 8.71 -12.62
CA THR A 396 -17.23 7.95 -11.39
C THR A 396 -18.19 8.47 -10.32
N VAL A 397 -18.90 7.56 -9.67
CA VAL A 397 -19.80 7.83 -8.56
C VAL A 397 -19.23 7.21 -7.30
N SER A 398 -19.06 7.99 -6.25
CA SER A 398 -18.47 7.55 -4.98
C SER A 398 -19.51 7.57 -3.86
N GLY A 399 -19.63 6.45 -3.15
CA GLY A 399 -20.56 6.26 -2.03
C GLY A 399 -19.93 6.49 -0.67
N ASN A 400 -19.12 7.55 -0.51
CA ASN A 400 -18.43 7.81 0.76
C ASN A 400 -19.42 7.88 1.93
N CYS A 401 -19.02 7.35 3.08
CA CYS A 401 -19.94 7.07 4.18
C CYS A 401 -19.29 7.39 5.54
N SER A 402 -20.10 7.72 6.54
CA SER A 402 -19.64 7.99 7.91
C SER A 402 -19.17 6.73 8.66
N VAL A 403 -19.40 5.54 8.09
CA VAL A 403 -18.97 4.25 8.62
C VAL A 403 -18.34 3.41 7.49
N PRO A 404 -17.43 2.47 7.81
CA PRO A 404 -16.94 1.49 6.84
C PRO A 404 -18.08 0.68 6.22
N GLN A 405 -18.00 0.40 4.92
CA GLN A 405 -19.01 -0.36 4.19
C GLN A 405 -18.56 -1.81 4.07
N THR A 406 -18.74 -2.57 5.16
CA THR A 406 -18.40 -4.00 5.23
C THR A 406 -19.19 -4.84 4.22
N TYR A 407 -18.77 -6.10 4.04
CA TYR A 407 -19.37 -7.03 3.07
C TYR A 407 -20.89 -7.20 3.20
N ASP A 408 -21.41 -7.11 4.43
CA ASP A 408 -22.82 -7.26 4.80
C ASP A 408 -23.57 -5.92 4.94
N PHE A 409 -22.93 -4.80 4.55
CA PHE A 409 -23.50 -3.48 4.74
C PHE A 409 -24.77 -3.28 3.90
N LYS A 410 -25.90 -3.11 4.59
CA LYS A 410 -27.24 -3.11 3.98
C LYS A 410 -27.71 -1.77 3.41
N ALA A 411 -26.82 -0.78 3.26
CA ALA A 411 -27.15 0.54 2.71
C ALA A 411 -26.12 0.98 1.69
N GLN A 412 -26.54 1.35 0.47
CA GLN A 412 -25.62 1.70 -0.63
C GLN A 412 -26.25 2.71 -1.59
N LEU A 413 -25.44 3.57 -2.20
CA LEU A 413 -25.94 4.40 -3.30
C LEU A 413 -26.27 3.53 -4.51
N GLN A 414 -27.24 3.99 -5.28
CA GLN A 414 -27.72 3.32 -6.48
C GLN A 414 -27.84 4.33 -7.61
N VAL A 415 -27.23 4.00 -8.74
CA VAL A 415 -27.32 4.72 -10.02
C VAL A 415 -28.25 3.94 -10.95
N GLY A 416 -29.17 4.61 -11.62
CA GLY A 416 -30.06 3.95 -12.59
C GLY A 416 -30.42 4.86 -13.77
N ASP A 417 -30.76 4.26 -14.91
CA ASP A 417 -31.24 4.93 -16.12
C ASP A 417 -32.76 4.80 -16.29
N GLY A 418 -33.44 4.12 -15.37
CA GLY A 418 -34.88 3.84 -15.44
C GLY A 418 -35.27 2.71 -16.42
N VAL A 419 -34.32 2.05 -17.08
CA VAL A 419 -34.61 1.05 -18.13
C VAL A 419 -33.85 -0.27 -17.93
N ASN A 420 -32.52 -0.26 -17.85
CA ASN A 420 -31.71 -1.46 -18.10
C ASN A 420 -30.87 -1.93 -16.90
N SER A 421 -30.62 -1.10 -15.88
CA SER A 421 -29.97 -1.58 -14.65
C SER A 421 -29.97 -0.55 -13.51
N ASN A 422 -30.16 -1.06 -12.29
CA ASN A 422 -29.80 -0.35 -11.06
C ASN A 422 -28.38 -0.78 -10.65
N LEU A 423 -27.39 0.08 -10.85
CA LEU A 423 -26.01 -0.17 -10.48
C LEU A 423 -25.79 0.31 -9.04
N LEU A 424 -25.23 -0.54 -8.19
CA LEU A 424 -24.89 -0.19 -6.82
C LEU A 424 -23.49 0.40 -6.76
N VAL A 425 -23.31 1.40 -5.91
CA VAL A 425 -22.02 2.07 -5.70
C VAL A 425 -21.39 1.49 -4.44
N ASP A 426 -20.16 1.04 -4.56
CA ASP A 426 -19.42 0.41 -3.46
C ASP A 426 -18.46 1.39 -2.78
N GLU A 427 -17.66 0.88 -1.83
CA GLU A 427 -16.66 1.70 -1.12
C GLU A 427 -15.58 2.26 -2.06
N ASN A 428 -15.25 1.56 -3.14
CA ASN A 428 -14.23 1.94 -4.13
C ASN A 428 -14.81 2.86 -5.22
N GLY A 429 -16.14 2.97 -5.31
CA GLY A 429 -16.86 3.75 -6.29
C GLY A 429 -17.37 2.93 -7.48
N LEU A 430 -18.19 3.56 -8.31
CA LEU A 430 -18.74 3.01 -9.55
C LEU A 430 -18.28 3.89 -10.71
N THR A 431 -17.46 3.34 -11.59
CA THR A 431 -17.07 4.00 -12.85
C THR A 431 -17.82 3.40 -14.02
N PHE A 432 -18.40 4.25 -14.86
CA PHE A 432 -19.11 3.82 -16.07
C PHE A 432 -19.12 4.93 -17.13
N GLU A 433 -19.30 4.55 -18.40
CA GLU A 433 -19.51 5.51 -19.49
C GLU A 433 -21.01 5.86 -19.57
N ALA A 434 -21.33 7.10 -19.24
CA ALA A 434 -22.66 7.66 -19.40
C ALA A 434 -22.88 8.04 -20.86
N LYS A 435 -23.90 7.44 -21.50
CA LYS A 435 -24.18 7.64 -22.92
C LYS A 435 -24.83 8.99 -23.19
N ALA A 436 -24.44 9.59 -24.32
CA ALA A 436 -24.98 10.86 -24.78
C ALA A 436 -26.52 10.85 -24.81
N GLY A 437 -27.13 11.85 -24.17
CA GLY A 437 -28.58 12.03 -24.16
C GLY A 437 -29.38 11.11 -23.23
N VAL A 438 -28.74 10.16 -22.53
CA VAL A 438 -29.41 9.28 -21.56
C VAL A 438 -29.45 9.94 -20.17
N GLU A 439 -30.63 9.98 -19.54
CA GLU A 439 -30.78 10.43 -18.15
C GLU A 439 -30.36 9.33 -17.17
N TYR A 440 -29.55 9.69 -16.18
CA TYR A 440 -29.15 8.84 -15.06
C TYR A 440 -29.59 9.50 -13.75
N GLY A 441 -30.01 8.70 -12.77
CA GLY A 441 -30.41 9.17 -11.45
C GLY A 441 -29.69 8.45 -10.32
N ILE A 442 -29.52 9.14 -9.20
CA ILE A 442 -28.93 8.61 -7.96
C ILE A 442 -29.96 8.61 -6.83
N ARG A 443 -29.96 7.54 -6.05
CA ARG A 443 -30.65 7.44 -4.75
C ARG A 443 -29.86 6.58 -3.77
N LEU A 444 -30.23 6.59 -2.50
CA LEU A 444 -29.78 5.63 -1.49
C LEU A 444 -30.76 4.46 -1.42
N PHE A 445 -30.25 3.24 -1.54
CA PHE A 445 -30.98 1.98 -1.33
C PHE A 445 -30.62 1.41 0.05
N VAL A 446 -31.63 0.91 0.77
CA VAL A 446 -31.47 0.25 2.06
C VAL A 446 -32.21 -1.08 2.04
N ALA A 447 -31.51 -2.17 2.32
CA ALA A 447 -32.09 -3.51 2.36
C ALA A 447 -32.79 -3.79 3.70
N GLU A 448 -33.72 -4.74 3.68
CA GLU A 448 -34.43 -5.20 4.87
C GLU A 448 -33.48 -5.62 6.02
N GLY A 449 -33.83 -5.22 7.24
CA GLY A 449 -33.07 -5.48 8.45
C GLY A 449 -31.83 -4.62 8.63
N PHE A 450 -31.67 -3.51 7.89
CA PHE A 450 -30.67 -2.48 8.20
C PHE A 450 -30.98 -1.83 9.55
N VAL A 451 -29.95 -1.64 10.39
CA VAL A 451 -29.99 -0.93 11.67
C VAL A 451 -28.80 0.02 11.70
N GLY A 452 -29.03 1.29 12.00
CA GLY A 452 -27.93 2.25 12.14
C GLY A 452 -28.33 3.70 11.92
N ASP A 453 -27.36 4.57 12.20
CA ASP A 453 -27.40 6.01 11.95
C ASP A 453 -26.19 6.36 11.06
N VAL A 454 -26.45 6.56 9.78
CA VAL A 454 -25.41 6.60 8.75
C VAL A 454 -25.61 7.81 7.86
N THR A 455 -24.52 8.54 7.59
CA THR A 455 -24.50 9.65 6.64
C THR A 455 -23.67 9.28 5.41
N PHE A 456 -24.30 9.36 4.23
CA PHE A 456 -23.64 9.26 2.95
C PHE A 456 -23.22 10.64 2.46
N TYR A 457 -22.06 10.67 1.82
CA TYR A 457 -21.40 11.80 1.18
C TYR A 457 -21.23 11.50 -0.31
N PRO A 458 -22.31 11.52 -1.11
CA PRO A 458 -22.23 11.17 -2.51
C PRO A 458 -21.32 12.14 -3.27
N GLN A 459 -20.50 11.60 -4.14
CA GLN A 459 -19.74 12.37 -5.11
C GLN A 459 -19.94 11.80 -6.50
N ILE A 460 -20.25 12.68 -7.46
CA ILE A 460 -20.26 12.33 -8.88
C ILE A 460 -19.17 13.17 -9.52
N GLU A 461 -18.22 12.53 -10.18
CA GLU A 461 -17.12 13.19 -10.86
C GLU A 461 -17.02 12.72 -12.31
N ILE A 462 -16.75 13.65 -13.22
CA ILE A 462 -16.44 13.32 -14.61
C ILE A 462 -14.99 12.83 -14.64
N GLY A 463 -14.79 11.59 -15.05
CA GLY A 463 -13.50 10.91 -14.97
C GLY A 463 -13.64 9.41 -14.72
N THR A 464 -12.49 8.74 -14.73
CA THR A 464 -12.38 7.27 -14.71
C THR A 464 -12.04 6.69 -13.34
N HIS A 465 -11.85 7.51 -12.32
CA HIS A 465 -11.44 7.05 -11.00
C HIS A 465 -12.04 7.89 -9.88
N LYS A 466 -12.15 7.25 -8.72
CA LYS A 466 -12.59 7.86 -7.48
C LYS A 466 -11.51 8.81 -6.96
N THR A 467 -11.92 9.99 -6.51
CA THR A 467 -11.02 10.90 -5.77
C THR A 467 -11.51 11.18 -4.36
N ALA A 468 -10.68 11.87 -3.57
CA ALA A 468 -11.05 12.33 -2.23
C ALA A 468 -12.34 13.16 -2.26
N TYR A 469 -13.19 12.98 -1.24
CA TYR A 469 -14.48 13.65 -1.17
C TYR A 469 -14.35 15.17 -1.18
N GLU A 470 -15.09 15.81 -2.08
CA GLU A 470 -15.26 17.25 -2.17
C GLU A 470 -16.71 17.63 -1.86
N PRO A 471 -16.95 18.42 -0.79
CA PRO A 471 -18.25 19.03 -0.58
C PRO A 471 -18.51 20.16 -1.59
N ILE A 472 -19.70 20.20 -2.17
CA ILE A 472 -20.09 21.27 -3.09
C ILE A 472 -20.23 22.60 -2.35
N ASN A 473 -19.50 23.61 -2.79
CA ASN A 473 -19.66 25.01 -2.39
C ASN A 473 -20.31 25.86 -3.51
N GLY A 474 -21.57 25.58 -3.85
CA GLY A 474 -22.42 26.57 -4.56
C GLY A 474 -23.01 26.25 -5.94
N GLY A 475 -23.62 25.09 -6.16
CA GLY A 475 -24.55 24.89 -7.29
C GLY A 475 -25.84 25.71 -7.15
N ARG A 476 -26.39 26.23 -8.26
CA ARG A 476 -27.66 26.98 -8.27
C ARG A 476 -28.54 26.54 -9.45
N TYR A 477 -29.84 26.40 -9.21
CA TYR A 477 -30.82 26.34 -10.29
C TYR A 477 -30.94 27.72 -10.91
N ILE A 478 -30.77 27.80 -12.23
CA ILE A 478 -30.87 29.05 -12.97
C ILE A 478 -31.91 28.83 -14.07
N THR A 479 -32.99 29.60 -14.02
CA THR A 479 -34.00 29.59 -15.08
C THR A 479 -33.50 30.41 -16.28
N SER A 480 -34.02 30.14 -17.48
CA SER A 480 -33.56 30.79 -18.73
C SER A 480 -33.68 32.33 -18.75
N ASP A 481 -34.41 32.91 -17.80
CA ASP A 481 -34.65 34.35 -17.62
C ASP A 481 -33.67 35.03 -16.66
N TYR A 482 -32.68 34.30 -16.12
CA TYR A 482 -31.70 34.88 -15.21
C TYR A 482 -30.76 35.85 -15.93
N THR A 483 -30.97 37.14 -15.68
CA THR A 483 -30.08 38.20 -16.17
C THR A 483 -28.76 38.15 -15.40
N ASP A 484 -27.65 38.15 -16.15
CA ASP A 484 -26.29 38.28 -15.63
C ASP A 484 -25.64 37.04 -14.99
N ILE A 485 -25.85 35.87 -15.62
CA ILE A 485 -25.07 34.64 -15.34
C ILE A 485 -23.56 34.96 -15.42
N ALA A 486 -23.11 35.65 -16.47
CA ALA A 486 -21.69 35.95 -16.64
C ALA A 486 -21.08 36.70 -15.44
N GLU A 487 -21.67 37.78 -14.91
CA GLU A 487 -21.11 38.45 -13.73
C GLU A 487 -21.30 37.66 -12.42
N THR A 488 -22.43 36.96 -12.26
CA THR A 488 -22.69 36.16 -11.05
C THR A 488 -21.65 35.04 -10.86
N PHE A 489 -21.18 34.47 -11.97
CA PHE A 489 -20.31 33.29 -11.98
C PHE A 489 -18.82 33.59 -12.24
N LYS A 490 -18.47 34.79 -12.75
CA LYS A 490 -17.06 35.24 -12.91
C LYS A 490 -16.21 35.13 -11.64
N LYS A 491 -16.84 35.17 -10.45
CA LYS A 491 -16.16 35.14 -9.14
C LYS A 491 -16.27 33.80 -8.37
N ARG A 492 -16.68 32.71 -9.04
CA ARG A 492 -16.95 31.42 -8.39
C ARG A 492 -16.17 30.27 -9.04
N GLY A 493 -14.84 30.37 -8.99
CA GLY A 493 -13.97 29.25 -9.34
C GLY A 493 -13.90 28.18 -8.26
N SER A 494 -13.45 27.01 -8.67
CA SER A 494 -13.11 25.96 -7.73
C SER A 494 -11.89 26.35 -6.89
N LYS A 495 -11.98 26.19 -5.58
CA LYS A 495 -10.84 26.30 -4.65
C LYS A 495 -9.90 25.10 -4.72
N LEU A 496 -10.20 24.14 -5.59
CA LEU A 496 -9.60 22.81 -5.60
C LEU A 496 -8.85 22.51 -6.91
N GLY A 497 -8.57 23.52 -7.74
CA GLY A 497 -7.72 23.35 -8.92
C GLY A 497 -8.34 22.61 -10.09
N ARG A 498 -9.65 22.41 -10.08
CA ARG A 498 -10.43 21.90 -11.21
C ARG A 498 -11.78 22.59 -11.19
N THR A 499 -12.21 23.18 -12.30
CA THR A 499 -13.58 23.71 -12.42
C THR A 499 -14.38 22.85 -13.38
N THR A 500 -15.45 22.26 -12.86
CA THR A 500 -16.45 21.54 -13.65
C THR A 500 -17.68 22.42 -13.78
N MET A 501 -18.04 22.69 -15.04
CA MET A 501 -19.28 23.34 -15.42
C MET A 501 -20.17 22.30 -16.08
N TYR A 502 -21.35 22.11 -15.53
CA TYR A 502 -22.29 21.10 -16.00
C TYR A 502 -23.69 21.68 -16.09
N THR A 503 -24.39 21.39 -17.19
CA THR A 503 -25.80 21.70 -17.36
C THR A 503 -26.61 20.48 -17.77
N ASP A 504 -27.87 20.38 -17.34
CA ASP A 504 -28.74 19.21 -17.59
C ASP A 504 -29.31 19.10 -19.03
N ASN A 505 -28.97 20.05 -19.93
CA ASN A 505 -29.52 20.21 -21.28
C ASN A 505 -28.45 20.27 -22.38
N ASN A 506 -28.83 20.40 -23.66
CA ASN A 506 -27.92 20.46 -24.81
C ASN A 506 -27.18 21.82 -24.94
N ALA A 507 -26.95 22.52 -23.83
CA ALA A 507 -26.26 23.80 -23.83
C ALA A 507 -24.80 23.63 -24.25
N VAL A 508 -24.21 24.70 -24.79
CA VAL A 508 -22.78 24.78 -25.07
C VAL A 508 -22.17 25.81 -24.13
N ILE A 509 -21.18 25.38 -23.35
CA ILE A 509 -20.40 26.21 -22.44
C ILE A 509 -19.07 26.49 -23.14
N THR A 510 -18.71 27.76 -23.25
CA THR A 510 -17.38 28.21 -23.70
C THR A 510 -16.82 29.08 -22.59
N ALA A 511 -15.61 28.77 -22.12
CA ALA A 511 -14.98 29.54 -21.07
C ALA A 511 -13.47 29.67 -21.28
N THR A 512 -12.93 30.79 -20.82
CA THR A 512 -11.50 31.07 -20.68
C THR A 512 -11.23 31.42 -19.23
N ALA A 513 -10.37 30.66 -18.58
CA ALA A 513 -10.06 30.77 -17.17
C ALA A 513 -8.57 31.02 -16.90
N ASN A 514 -8.26 31.86 -15.92
CA ASN A 514 -6.97 32.01 -15.28
C ASN A 514 -6.58 30.71 -14.57
N LYS A 515 -5.31 30.32 -14.65
CA LYS A 515 -4.78 29.22 -13.82
C LYS A 515 -4.44 29.72 -12.40
N MET A 516 -4.28 28.82 -11.40
CA MET A 516 -4.00 29.11 -9.96
C MET A 516 -2.57 29.59 -9.63
N ASP A 517 -2.41 30.76 -9.01
CA ASP A 517 -1.07 31.32 -8.74
C ASP A 517 -0.36 30.65 -7.55
N ASN A 518 0.96 30.84 -7.41
CA ASN A 518 1.76 30.13 -6.38
C ASN A 518 1.25 30.38 -4.93
N PRO A 519 0.77 31.59 -4.54
CA PRO A 519 0.08 31.82 -3.27
C PRO A 519 -1.25 31.05 -3.11
N GLU A 520 -2.09 30.99 -4.15
CA GLU A 520 -3.29 30.14 -4.15
C GLU A 520 -2.92 28.66 -4.04
N GLN A 521 -1.90 28.22 -4.77
CA GLN A 521 -1.32 26.88 -4.71
C GLN A 521 -0.73 26.55 -3.33
N THR A 522 -0.08 27.48 -2.64
CA THR A 522 0.48 27.23 -1.28
C THR A 522 -0.60 27.19 -0.20
N SER A 523 -1.69 27.96 -0.32
CA SER A 523 -2.85 27.82 0.56
C SER A 523 -3.64 26.53 0.29
N TYR A 524 -3.65 26.07 -0.96
CA TYR A 524 -4.21 24.81 -1.43
C TYR A 524 -3.39 23.58 -0.98
N ASN A 525 -2.07 23.67 -1.06
CA ASN A 525 -1.10 22.62 -0.69
C ASN A 525 -0.93 22.43 0.83
N GLY A 526 -1.71 23.14 1.66
CA GLY A 526 -1.81 22.94 3.10
C GLY A 526 -2.63 21.70 3.50
N ASN A 527 -3.37 21.09 2.56
CA ASN A 527 -4.06 19.81 2.77
C ASN A 527 -3.34 18.68 2.03
N ALA A 528 -2.87 17.68 2.79
CA ALA A 528 -2.09 16.53 2.29
C ALA A 528 -2.75 15.76 1.12
N SER A 529 -4.08 15.84 0.97
CA SER A 529 -4.87 15.13 -0.03
C SER A 529 -4.72 15.62 -1.47
N TYR A 530 -4.15 16.80 -1.72
CA TYR A 530 -3.95 17.30 -3.10
C TYR A 530 -2.52 17.18 -3.63
N LYS A 531 -1.51 17.25 -2.75
CA LYS A 531 -0.15 16.76 -3.07
C LYS A 531 -0.19 15.30 -3.53
N LEU A 532 -1.12 14.52 -2.97
CA LEU A 532 -1.44 13.17 -3.38
C LEU A 532 -1.95 13.09 -4.84
N ASN A 533 -2.78 14.03 -5.29
CA ASN A 533 -3.30 14.05 -6.67
C ASN A 533 -2.23 14.50 -7.68
N GLU A 534 -1.33 15.41 -7.33
CA GLU A 534 -0.15 15.74 -8.17
C GLU A 534 0.82 14.56 -8.25
N LEU A 535 1.10 13.89 -7.13
CA LEU A 535 1.86 12.63 -7.12
C LEU A 535 1.13 11.49 -7.87
N CYS A 536 -0.21 11.46 -7.84
CA CYS A 536 -1.03 10.52 -8.62
C CYS A 536 -1.03 10.84 -10.13
N ALA A 537 -0.98 12.11 -10.53
CA ALA A 537 -0.78 12.52 -11.91
C ALA A 537 0.62 12.11 -12.41
N ASP A 538 1.62 12.23 -11.55
CA ASP A 538 2.99 11.74 -11.78
C ASP A 538 3.10 10.20 -11.71
N LYS A 539 2.15 9.49 -11.08
CA LYS A 539 2.06 8.01 -11.08
C LYS A 539 1.96 7.43 -12.50
N SER A 540 1.38 8.19 -13.44
CA SER A 540 1.37 7.88 -14.87
C SER A 540 2.72 8.11 -15.56
N ALA A 541 3.52 9.08 -15.07
CA ALA A 541 4.87 9.36 -15.55
C ALA A 541 5.92 8.38 -14.99
N PHE A 542 5.65 7.75 -13.84
CA PHE A 542 6.53 6.78 -13.17
C PHE A 542 6.16 5.30 -13.41
N SER A 543 4.97 5.03 -13.94
CA SER A 543 4.60 3.70 -14.41
C SER A 543 5.18 3.49 -15.80
N LYS A 544 5.83 2.34 -16.05
CA LYS A 544 6.06 1.87 -17.43
C LYS A 544 4.73 1.98 -18.19
N PRO A 545 4.71 2.29 -19.50
CA PRO A 545 3.49 2.16 -20.28
C PRO A 545 2.92 0.76 -20.05
N ARG A 546 1.79 0.69 -19.35
CA ARG A 546 1.06 -0.53 -19.02
C ARG A 546 -0.11 -0.61 -19.97
N LYS A 547 -0.43 -1.82 -20.42
CA LYS A 547 -1.74 -2.10 -20.97
C LYS A 547 -2.70 -2.37 -19.81
N PRO A 548 -4.00 -2.14 -19.97
CA PRO A 548 -4.98 -2.55 -18.97
C PRO A 548 -4.86 -4.07 -18.77
N MET A 549 -5.05 -4.55 -17.55
CA MET A 549 -4.82 -5.96 -17.22
C MET A 549 -6.07 -6.65 -16.69
N ILE A 550 -6.13 -7.97 -16.86
CA ILE A 550 -7.14 -8.82 -16.23
C ILE A 550 -6.50 -10.10 -15.71
N SER A 551 -6.86 -10.49 -14.49
CA SER A 551 -6.44 -11.75 -13.86
C SER A 551 -7.65 -12.56 -13.45
N PHE A 552 -7.58 -13.87 -13.59
CA PHE A 552 -8.64 -14.79 -13.18
C PHE A 552 -8.14 -15.71 -12.08
N VAL A 553 -8.95 -15.96 -11.07
CA VAL A 553 -8.61 -16.83 -9.94
C VAL A 553 -9.73 -17.85 -9.76
N ASP A 554 -9.40 -19.14 -9.85
CA ASP A 554 -10.33 -20.22 -9.49
C ASP A 554 -10.15 -20.61 -8.03
N ASP A 555 -11.22 -20.47 -7.24
CA ASP A 555 -11.18 -20.73 -5.81
C ASP A 555 -11.35 -22.25 -5.50
N ASP A 556 -11.00 -22.62 -4.27
CA ASP A 556 -11.16 -23.94 -3.65
C ASP A 556 -10.27 -25.09 -4.13
N THR A 557 -9.79 -25.14 -5.37
CA THR A 557 -9.00 -26.29 -5.91
C THR A 557 -9.65 -27.65 -5.59
N SER A 558 -10.97 -27.76 -5.82
CA SER A 558 -11.80 -28.82 -5.24
C SER A 558 -11.49 -30.24 -5.71
N SER A 559 -10.97 -30.43 -6.92
CA SER A 559 -10.50 -31.72 -7.43
C SER A 559 -9.54 -31.56 -8.61
N ILE A 560 -8.73 -32.59 -8.87
CA ILE A 560 -7.82 -32.65 -10.03
C ILE A 560 -8.57 -32.37 -11.35
N ALA A 561 -9.70 -33.03 -11.58
CA ALA A 561 -10.46 -32.87 -12.82
C ALA A 561 -10.97 -31.43 -13.05
N LEU A 562 -11.34 -30.72 -11.98
CA LEU A 562 -11.77 -29.33 -12.07
C LEU A 562 -10.60 -28.37 -12.30
N VAL A 563 -9.48 -28.63 -11.61
CA VAL A 563 -8.21 -27.90 -11.81
C VAL A 563 -7.74 -28.04 -13.27
N GLU A 564 -7.78 -29.24 -13.85
CA GLU A 564 -7.47 -29.49 -15.26
C GLU A 564 -8.45 -28.79 -16.22
N ARG A 565 -9.75 -28.85 -15.93
CA ARG A 565 -10.78 -28.18 -16.74
C ARG A 565 -10.54 -26.67 -16.84
N TYR A 566 -10.27 -26.02 -15.70
CA TYR A 566 -9.94 -24.60 -15.67
C TYR A 566 -8.67 -24.31 -16.49
N ARG A 567 -7.57 -25.04 -16.27
CA ARG A 567 -6.34 -24.85 -17.05
C ARG A 567 -6.59 -24.98 -18.55
N ASN A 568 -7.27 -26.04 -18.97
CA ASN A 568 -7.48 -26.34 -20.38
C ASN A 568 -8.24 -25.22 -21.10
N LEU A 569 -9.21 -24.59 -20.43
CA LEU A 569 -9.89 -23.41 -20.95
C LEU A 569 -8.92 -22.24 -21.18
N PHE A 570 -8.05 -21.93 -20.22
CA PHE A 570 -7.10 -20.82 -20.31
C PHE A 570 -6.02 -21.07 -21.37
N VAL A 571 -5.45 -22.27 -21.39
CA VAL A 571 -4.47 -22.69 -22.40
C VAL A 571 -5.08 -22.66 -23.80
N SER A 572 -6.36 -23.01 -23.97
CA SER A 572 -7.05 -22.92 -25.28
C SER A 572 -7.15 -21.49 -25.83
N LYS A 573 -7.04 -20.49 -24.95
CA LYS A 573 -7.01 -19.06 -25.29
C LYS A 573 -5.59 -18.48 -25.33
N GLY A 574 -4.56 -19.30 -25.09
CA GLY A 574 -3.17 -18.86 -25.07
C GLY A 574 -2.80 -17.96 -23.89
N VAL A 575 -3.53 -18.09 -22.77
CA VAL A 575 -3.36 -17.27 -21.56
C VAL A 575 -3.22 -18.14 -20.31
N VAL A 576 -2.87 -17.53 -19.19
CA VAL A 576 -2.76 -18.19 -17.87
C VAL A 576 -3.77 -17.62 -16.88
N GLY A 577 -4.13 -18.44 -15.90
CA GLY A 577 -5.01 -18.07 -14.78
C GLY A 577 -4.32 -18.23 -13.44
N ASN A 578 -5.11 -18.33 -12.38
CA ASN A 578 -4.62 -18.54 -11.01
C ASN A 578 -5.51 -19.54 -10.26
N TYR A 579 -4.95 -20.19 -9.25
CA TYR A 579 -5.64 -21.05 -8.33
C TYR A 579 -5.53 -20.49 -6.91
N ALA A 580 -6.66 -20.38 -6.20
CA ALA A 580 -6.65 -20.17 -4.76
C ALA A 580 -6.58 -21.53 -4.06
N VAL A 581 -5.38 -21.90 -3.60
CA VAL A 581 -5.09 -23.24 -3.14
C VAL A 581 -5.63 -23.46 -1.72
N MET A 582 -6.58 -24.39 -1.59
CA MET A 582 -7.06 -24.90 -0.30
C MET A 582 -6.22 -26.12 0.10
N THR A 583 -5.34 -25.91 1.06
CA THR A 583 -4.25 -26.86 1.34
C THR A 583 -4.71 -28.20 1.94
N LYS A 584 -5.90 -28.27 2.55
CA LYS A 584 -6.49 -29.57 2.94
C LYS A 584 -6.69 -30.49 1.73
N ASN A 585 -7.07 -29.95 0.56
CA ASN A 585 -7.25 -30.76 -0.64
C ASN A 585 -5.92 -31.34 -1.14
N LEU A 586 -4.80 -30.61 -0.99
CA LEU A 586 -3.47 -31.15 -1.32
C LEU A 586 -3.15 -32.39 -0.47
N ASN A 587 -3.52 -32.34 0.81
CA ASN A 587 -3.27 -33.44 1.75
C ASN A 587 -4.21 -34.64 1.53
N GLU A 588 -5.41 -34.41 1.00
CA GLU A 588 -6.44 -35.44 0.82
C GLU A 588 -6.47 -36.05 -0.58
N GLN A 589 -5.83 -35.42 -1.57
CA GLN A 589 -5.83 -35.86 -2.97
C GLN A 589 -4.39 -36.07 -3.47
N GLU A 590 -4.01 -37.35 -3.60
CA GLU A 590 -2.72 -37.74 -4.16
C GLU A 590 -2.54 -37.17 -5.59
N GLY A 591 -1.40 -36.54 -5.84
CA GLY A 591 -1.04 -35.96 -7.14
C GLY A 591 -1.53 -34.52 -7.38
N LEU A 592 -2.43 -33.97 -6.54
CA LEU A 592 -2.91 -32.59 -6.73
C LEU A 592 -1.80 -31.54 -6.54
N ALA A 593 -0.93 -31.73 -5.54
CA ALA A 593 0.20 -30.83 -5.29
C ALA A 593 1.19 -30.81 -6.46
N ASP A 594 1.57 -32.00 -6.97
CA ASP A 594 2.48 -32.12 -8.12
C ASP A 594 1.91 -31.45 -9.37
N LEU A 595 0.60 -31.59 -9.59
CA LEU A 595 -0.09 -30.95 -10.72
C LEU A 595 -0.08 -29.42 -10.62
N LEU A 596 -0.37 -28.87 -9.44
CA LEU A 596 -0.37 -27.42 -9.24
C LEU A 596 1.05 -26.84 -9.31
N LEU A 597 2.07 -27.54 -8.80
CA LEU A 597 3.47 -27.14 -8.94
C LEU A 597 3.91 -27.13 -10.43
N LEU A 598 3.45 -28.11 -11.22
CA LEU A 598 3.66 -28.11 -12.67
C LEU A 598 2.98 -26.88 -13.31
N TYR A 599 1.76 -26.55 -12.92
CA TYR A 599 1.06 -25.39 -13.47
C TYR A 599 1.70 -24.06 -13.05
N GLU A 600 2.27 -23.98 -11.84
CA GLU A 600 3.07 -22.83 -11.41
C GLU A 600 4.31 -22.65 -12.30
N GLN A 601 4.98 -23.74 -12.70
CA GLN A 601 6.09 -23.70 -13.66
C GLN A 601 5.66 -23.25 -15.07
N GLU A 602 4.42 -23.55 -15.46
CA GLU A 602 3.83 -23.08 -16.72
C GLU A 602 3.36 -21.62 -16.67
N GLY A 603 3.45 -20.97 -15.50
CA GLY A 603 3.12 -19.56 -15.29
C GLY A 603 1.73 -19.29 -14.71
N PHE A 604 0.96 -20.33 -14.32
CA PHE A 604 -0.27 -20.12 -13.54
C PHE A 604 0.08 -19.68 -12.12
N GLY A 605 -0.67 -18.74 -11.55
CA GLY A 605 -0.44 -18.37 -10.15
C GLY A 605 -1.03 -19.40 -9.19
N CYS A 606 -0.23 -19.93 -8.26
CA CYS A 606 -0.70 -20.79 -7.16
C CYS A 606 -0.74 -19.99 -5.85
N LEU A 607 -1.87 -19.32 -5.62
CA LEU A 607 -2.07 -18.36 -4.54
C LEU A 607 -2.56 -19.09 -3.28
N TYR A 608 -2.28 -18.52 -2.11
CA TYR A 608 -2.77 -19.09 -0.86
C TYR A 608 -4.25 -18.77 -0.64
N HIS A 609 -5.06 -19.75 -0.25
CA HIS A 609 -6.46 -19.51 0.15
C HIS A 609 -6.66 -19.71 1.66
N CYS A 610 -6.62 -20.97 2.11
CA CYS A 610 -6.74 -21.35 3.52
C CYS A 610 -6.29 -22.81 3.71
N TYR A 611 -6.37 -23.30 4.95
CA TYR A 611 -6.37 -24.75 5.18
C TYR A 611 -7.69 -25.36 4.74
N TYR A 612 -8.82 -24.84 5.22
CA TYR A 612 -10.14 -25.39 4.92
C TYR A 612 -11.27 -24.36 5.04
N GLN A 613 -12.22 -24.44 4.11
CA GLN A 613 -13.42 -23.60 4.10
C GLN A 613 -14.57 -24.33 3.39
N ARG A 614 -15.36 -25.09 4.14
CA ARG A 614 -16.63 -25.66 3.64
C ARG A 614 -17.62 -25.80 4.78
N GLY A 615 -18.90 -25.66 4.44
CA GLY A 615 -20.00 -25.83 5.39
C GLY A 615 -20.20 -24.63 6.30
N ASP A 616 -21.18 -24.77 7.21
CA ASP A 616 -21.48 -23.75 8.20
C ASP A 616 -20.44 -23.74 9.33
N GLU A 617 -19.73 -24.85 9.56
CA GLU A 617 -18.71 -24.95 10.60
C GLU A 617 -17.50 -24.04 10.39
N THR A 618 -17.24 -23.60 9.15
CA THR A 618 -16.18 -22.63 8.84
C THR A 618 -16.68 -21.20 8.73
N ARG A 619 -17.94 -20.90 9.04
CA ARG A 619 -18.46 -19.52 9.00
C ARG A 619 -17.87 -18.61 10.08
N TYR A 620 -16.99 -19.14 10.94
CA TYR A 620 -16.16 -18.35 11.86
C TYR A 620 -15.23 -17.34 11.16
N TRP A 621 -15.06 -17.42 9.84
CA TRP A 621 -14.36 -16.41 9.04
C TRP A 621 -15.14 -15.09 8.90
N GLU A 622 -16.46 -15.09 9.00
CA GLU A 622 -17.31 -13.93 8.71
C GLU A 622 -17.59 -13.11 9.98
N SER A 623 -17.10 -11.87 10.07
CA SER A 623 -17.23 -11.03 11.27
C SER A 623 -18.66 -10.64 11.65
N GLY A 624 -19.60 -10.69 10.71
CA GLY A 624 -21.04 -10.54 10.96
C GLY A 624 -21.76 -11.82 11.42
N ASN A 625 -21.06 -12.95 11.49
CA ASN A 625 -21.64 -14.26 11.82
C ASN A 625 -21.50 -14.56 13.33
N PRO A 626 -22.53 -15.10 14.01
CA PRO A 626 -22.41 -15.52 15.42
C PRO A 626 -21.29 -16.52 15.72
N MET A 627 -20.78 -17.21 14.69
CA MET A 627 -19.68 -18.16 14.82
C MET A 627 -18.29 -17.51 14.70
N TYR A 628 -18.18 -16.20 14.46
CA TYR A 628 -16.90 -15.51 14.28
C TYR A 628 -15.91 -15.80 15.41
N ASP A 629 -14.72 -16.30 15.05
CA ASP A 629 -13.68 -16.70 16.01
C ASP A 629 -12.27 -16.49 15.44
N GLU A 630 -11.60 -15.45 15.94
CA GLU A 630 -10.23 -15.08 15.57
C GLU A 630 -9.19 -16.17 15.83
N SER A 631 -9.40 -17.02 16.84
CA SER A 631 -8.47 -18.10 17.18
C SER A 631 -8.54 -19.23 16.15
N LEU A 632 -9.76 -19.60 15.74
CA LEU A 632 -9.97 -20.60 14.69
C LEU A 632 -9.49 -20.10 13.32
N ILE A 633 -9.73 -18.83 13.01
CA ILE A 633 -9.16 -18.15 11.82
C ILE A 633 -7.64 -18.29 11.82
N LYS A 634 -6.98 -17.93 12.93
CA LYS A 634 -5.52 -17.98 13.04
C LYS A 634 -4.97 -19.40 12.91
N GLU A 635 -5.62 -20.37 13.54
CA GLU A 635 -5.22 -21.79 13.44
C GLU A 635 -5.29 -22.27 11.99
N ASN A 636 -6.43 -22.03 11.32
CA ASN A 636 -6.65 -22.41 9.93
C ASN A 636 -5.63 -21.75 9.01
N PHE A 637 -5.42 -20.44 9.18
CA PHE A 637 -4.45 -19.66 8.42
C PHE A 637 -3.02 -20.19 8.56
N ILE A 638 -2.53 -20.39 9.79
CA ILE A 638 -1.14 -20.82 10.02
C ILE A 638 -0.92 -22.24 9.51
N ARG A 639 -1.91 -23.12 9.68
CA ARG A 639 -1.83 -24.49 9.20
C ARG A 639 -1.69 -24.55 7.68
N GLY A 640 -2.54 -23.82 6.96
CA GLY A 640 -2.50 -23.80 5.50
C GLY A 640 -1.24 -23.14 4.95
N LEU A 641 -0.77 -22.07 5.59
CA LEU A 641 0.48 -21.41 5.19
C LEU A 641 1.70 -22.35 5.27
N ARG A 642 1.78 -23.16 6.34
CA ARG A 642 2.82 -24.18 6.49
C ARG A 642 2.75 -25.26 5.42
N ASP A 643 1.54 -25.64 5.01
CA ASP A 643 1.37 -26.61 3.93
C ASP A 643 1.87 -26.04 2.59
N MET A 644 1.56 -24.77 2.27
CA MET A 644 2.10 -24.11 1.06
C MET A 644 3.64 -24.14 1.04
N GLU A 645 4.27 -23.76 2.15
CA GLU A 645 5.73 -23.78 2.31
C GLU A 645 6.30 -25.21 2.20
N ARG A 646 5.63 -26.19 2.81
CA ARG A 646 6.03 -27.60 2.79
C ARG A 646 6.02 -28.18 1.39
N TYR A 647 5.01 -27.87 0.58
CA TYR A 647 4.91 -28.33 -0.81
C TYR A 647 5.80 -27.52 -1.76
N GLY A 648 6.26 -26.33 -1.36
CA GLY A 648 7.26 -25.56 -2.12
C GLY A 648 6.68 -24.60 -3.16
N PHE A 649 5.44 -24.16 -3.00
CA PHE A 649 4.85 -23.13 -3.87
C PHE A 649 5.59 -21.80 -3.72
N LEU A 650 5.72 -21.04 -4.82
CA LEU A 650 6.42 -19.76 -4.83
C LEU A 650 5.48 -18.56 -4.70
N ASN A 651 4.23 -18.69 -5.16
CA ASN A 651 3.26 -17.59 -5.20
C ASN A 651 2.39 -17.48 -3.93
N TYR A 652 2.70 -18.25 -2.88
CA TYR A 652 1.87 -18.37 -1.67
C TYR A 652 1.75 -17.09 -0.82
N LYS A 653 2.56 -16.05 -1.09
CA LYS A 653 2.50 -14.76 -0.39
C LYS A 653 1.34 -13.87 -0.82
N HIS A 654 0.59 -14.27 -1.85
CA HIS A 654 -0.66 -13.63 -2.25
C HIS A 654 -1.83 -14.42 -1.66
N TRP A 655 -2.60 -13.80 -0.79
CA TRP A 655 -3.66 -14.46 -0.03
C TRP A 655 -5.05 -14.10 -0.58
N ILE A 656 -5.87 -15.11 -0.83
CA ILE A 656 -7.29 -15.02 -1.16
C ILE A 656 -8.12 -15.28 0.11
N THR A 657 -8.96 -14.33 0.54
CA THR A 657 -9.72 -14.52 1.78
C THR A 657 -10.82 -15.56 1.64
N PRO A 658 -11.00 -16.40 2.67
CA PRO A 658 -12.16 -17.24 2.79
C PRO A 658 -13.48 -16.48 2.73
N TYR A 659 -14.42 -17.00 1.95
CA TYR A 659 -15.73 -16.39 1.64
C TYR A 659 -15.66 -14.95 1.11
N GLY A 660 -14.49 -14.47 0.69
CA GLY A 660 -14.32 -13.08 0.28
C GLY A 660 -14.37 -12.08 1.43
N VAL A 661 -14.20 -12.51 2.67
CA VAL A 661 -14.30 -11.63 3.85
C VAL A 661 -13.28 -10.51 3.77
N ASN A 662 -13.73 -9.31 4.13
CA ASN A 662 -12.91 -8.13 4.33
C ASN A 662 -13.00 -7.70 5.80
N ASP A 663 -11.98 -8.01 6.59
CA ASP A 663 -11.98 -7.87 8.04
C ASP A 663 -10.62 -7.40 8.58
N ASP A 664 -10.64 -6.56 9.63
CA ASP A 664 -9.44 -5.95 10.21
C ASP A 664 -8.48 -6.97 10.83
N PHE A 665 -9.01 -8.00 11.51
CA PHE A 665 -8.17 -9.05 12.09
C PHE A 665 -7.46 -9.83 10.98
N ILE A 666 -8.18 -10.17 9.90
CA ILE A 666 -7.64 -10.88 8.73
C ILE A 666 -6.56 -10.03 8.03
N ARG A 667 -6.83 -8.75 7.77
CA ARG A 667 -5.84 -7.80 7.20
C ARG A 667 -4.58 -7.72 8.07
N ASN A 668 -4.74 -7.62 9.39
CA ASN A 668 -3.61 -7.60 10.33
C ASN A 668 -2.88 -8.95 10.42
N LEU A 669 -3.57 -10.07 10.20
CA LEU A 669 -2.94 -11.37 10.10
C LEU A 669 -2.06 -11.47 8.84
N ALA A 670 -2.55 -10.98 7.69
CA ALA A 670 -1.78 -10.91 6.46
C ALA A 670 -0.48 -10.12 6.64
N LYS A 671 -0.58 -8.91 7.23
CA LYS A 671 0.56 -8.03 7.53
C LYS A 671 1.59 -8.70 8.43
N ARG A 672 1.16 -9.26 9.58
CA ARG A 672 2.05 -9.89 10.56
C ARG A 672 2.82 -11.10 10.01
N HIS A 673 2.29 -11.77 9.00
CA HIS A 673 2.91 -12.95 8.38
C HIS A 673 3.63 -12.63 7.06
N GLY A 674 3.81 -11.34 6.75
CA GLY A 674 4.55 -10.89 5.57
C GLY A 674 3.91 -11.36 4.27
N MET A 675 2.57 -11.32 4.18
CA MET A 675 1.87 -11.49 2.92
C MET A 675 2.08 -10.26 2.05
N GLU A 676 2.28 -10.47 0.74
CA GLU A 676 2.45 -9.40 -0.24
C GLU A 676 1.12 -8.73 -0.59
N SER A 677 0.02 -9.48 -0.54
CA SER A 677 -1.32 -8.98 -0.84
C SER A 677 -2.42 -9.81 -0.21
N LEU A 678 -3.60 -9.20 -0.02
CA LEU A 678 -4.85 -9.84 0.36
C LEU A 678 -5.95 -9.45 -0.62
N MET A 679 -6.56 -10.44 -1.26
CA MET A 679 -7.73 -10.25 -2.13
C MET A 679 -8.99 -10.64 -1.39
N THR A 680 -9.99 -9.75 -1.45
CA THR A 680 -11.29 -9.91 -0.82
C THR A 680 -12.38 -9.96 -1.88
N MET A 681 -13.64 -10.14 -1.49
CA MET A 681 -14.76 -9.79 -2.36
C MET A 681 -15.15 -8.35 -2.04
N SER A 682 -15.40 -7.56 -3.08
CA SER A 682 -16.28 -6.40 -2.86
C SER A 682 -17.62 -6.99 -2.37
N GLY A 683 -18.21 -6.42 -1.31
CA GLY A 683 -19.50 -6.81 -0.70
C GLY A 683 -20.54 -7.51 -1.58
N ALA A 684 -21.47 -8.27 -0.97
CA ALA A 684 -22.42 -9.17 -1.64
C ALA A 684 -23.30 -8.54 -2.75
N THR A 685 -23.25 -7.22 -2.93
CA THR A 685 -23.98 -6.42 -3.91
C THR A 685 -23.10 -5.54 -4.82
N SER A 686 -21.77 -5.52 -4.62
CA SER A 686 -20.82 -4.52 -5.15
C SER A 686 -19.87 -5.00 -6.26
N ASN A 687 -20.37 -5.62 -7.33
CA ASN A 687 -19.50 -6.09 -8.43
C ASN A 687 -18.95 -4.97 -9.36
N ASN A 688 -18.54 -3.80 -8.87
CA ASN A 688 -18.37 -2.60 -9.71
C ASN A 688 -17.00 -1.90 -9.68
N SER A 689 -15.97 -2.47 -9.05
CA SER A 689 -14.65 -1.82 -9.00
C SER A 689 -13.52 -2.67 -9.60
N PHE A 690 -12.73 -2.03 -10.46
CA PHE A 690 -11.40 -2.49 -10.89
C PHE A 690 -10.33 -1.74 -10.08
N ILE A 691 -9.10 -2.24 -10.06
CA ILE A 691 -7.95 -1.56 -9.45
C ILE A 691 -7.53 -0.41 -10.37
N SER A 692 -7.74 0.82 -9.91
CA SER A 692 -7.42 2.02 -10.69
C SER A 692 -5.92 2.30 -10.66
N ILE A 693 -5.38 2.82 -11.77
CA ILE A 693 -4.00 3.29 -11.83
C ILE A 693 -3.76 4.46 -10.88
N ALA A 694 -4.77 5.32 -10.68
CA ALA A 694 -4.73 6.44 -9.75
C ALA A 694 -4.71 5.96 -8.29
N GLY A 695 -5.11 4.72 -8.04
CA GLY A 695 -5.16 4.10 -6.72
C GLY A 695 -6.51 4.30 -6.04
N ASN A 696 -7.25 3.20 -5.88
CA ASN A 696 -8.56 3.17 -5.21
C ASN A 696 -8.68 2.05 -4.16
N CYS A 697 -7.64 1.25 -3.96
CA CYS A 697 -7.58 0.17 -2.97
C CYS A 697 -6.15 -0.03 -2.45
N ASP A 698 -6.02 -0.58 -1.25
CA ASP A 698 -4.74 -0.99 -0.66
C ASP A 698 -4.43 -2.47 -1.00
N ARG A 699 -3.15 -2.88 -0.88
CA ARG A 699 -2.75 -4.27 -1.23
C ARG A 699 -3.36 -5.33 -0.31
N TYR A 700 -3.89 -4.95 0.85
CA TYR A 700 -4.59 -5.86 1.76
C TYR A 700 -6.13 -5.80 1.62
N ASN A 701 -6.65 -5.14 0.58
CA ASN A 701 -8.07 -5.15 0.23
C ASN A 701 -8.27 -5.04 -1.29
N ILE A 702 -7.69 -5.99 -2.03
CA ILE A 702 -7.78 -6.00 -3.49
C ILE A 702 -9.14 -6.60 -3.90
N PRO A 703 -10.01 -5.85 -4.60
CA PRO A 703 -11.34 -6.31 -4.93
C PRO A 703 -11.34 -7.38 -6.02
N ARG A 704 -12.28 -8.33 -5.93
CA ARG A 704 -12.54 -9.36 -6.95
C ARG A 704 -13.99 -9.36 -7.40
N ILE A 705 -14.22 -9.76 -8.65
CA ILE A 705 -15.55 -9.84 -9.27
C ILE A 705 -15.90 -11.29 -9.59
N SER A 706 -17.06 -11.76 -9.11
CA SER A 706 -17.50 -13.14 -9.32
C SER A 706 -18.20 -13.36 -10.66
N VAL A 707 -17.71 -14.37 -11.39
CA VAL A 707 -18.36 -14.90 -12.60
C VAL A 707 -18.89 -16.31 -12.29
N SER A 708 -20.19 -16.47 -12.46
CA SER A 708 -20.94 -17.71 -12.24
C SER A 708 -22.00 -17.90 -13.34
N SER A 709 -22.73 -19.01 -13.27
CA SER A 709 -23.88 -19.28 -14.14
C SER A 709 -24.95 -18.17 -14.10
N GLN A 710 -25.09 -17.46 -12.98
CA GLN A 710 -26.06 -16.38 -12.80
C GLN A 710 -25.51 -14.97 -13.11
N SER A 711 -24.21 -14.84 -13.37
CA SER A 711 -23.60 -13.53 -13.62
C SER A 711 -24.07 -12.90 -14.93
N ASN A 712 -24.30 -11.58 -14.89
CA ASN A 712 -24.66 -10.75 -16.04
C ASN A 712 -23.41 -10.31 -16.80
N GLN A 713 -23.18 -10.88 -18.00
CA GLN A 713 -22.00 -10.59 -18.80
C GLN A 713 -21.88 -9.12 -19.22
N ASP A 714 -22.98 -8.45 -19.55
CA ASP A 714 -22.94 -7.05 -20.00
C ASP A 714 -22.43 -6.14 -18.89
N ARG A 715 -22.75 -6.46 -17.63
CA ARG A 715 -22.19 -5.77 -16.47
C ARG A 715 -20.67 -5.97 -16.38
N THR A 716 -20.19 -7.20 -16.56
CA THR A 716 -18.75 -7.50 -16.54
C THR A 716 -18.00 -6.80 -17.67
N LYS A 717 -18.57 -6.78 -18.89
CA LYS A 717 -17.98 -6.09 -20.05
C LYS A 717 -17.89 -4.57 -19.84
N ARG A 718 -18.94 -3.94 -19.29
CA ARG A 718 -18.90 -2.50 -18.94
C ARG A 718 -17.81 -2.17 -17.92
N LEU A 719 -17.54 -3.07 -16.98
CA LEU A 719 -16.46 -2.88 -16.02
C LEU A 719 -15.09 -3.02 -16.68
N ILE A 720 -14.94 -3.98 -17.59
CA ILE A 720 -13.74 -4.10 -18.44
C ILE A 720 -13.52 -2.82 -19.23
N ASP A 721 -14.56 -2.24 -19.84
CA ASP A 721 -14.44 -0.99 -20.59
C ASP A 721 -13.95 0.16 -19.70
N GLY A 722 -14.48 0.27 -18.47
CA GLY A 722 -14.02 1.26 -17.49
C GLY A 722 -12.56 1.06 -17.08
N CYS A 723 -12.16 -0.20 -16.89
CA CYS A 723 -10.78 -0.54 -16.61
C CYS A 723 -9.86 -0.19 -17.78
N VAL A 724 -10.29 -0.42 -19.03
CA VAL A 724 -9.51 -0.07 -20.23
C VAL A 724 -9.36 1.44 -20.33
N ALA A 725 -10.43 2.20 -20.09
CA ALA A 725 -10.40 3.66 -20.10
C ALA A 725 -9.48 4.24 -19.00
N ASP A 726 -9.41 3.60 -17.84
CA ASP A 726 -8.51 4.00 -16.74
C ASP A 726 -7.07 3.49 -16.89
N ASN A 727 -6.83 2.55 -17.82
CA ASN A 727 -5.61 1.75 -17.85
C ASN A 727 -5.38 0.99 -16.51
N GLY A 728 -6.46 0.42 -15.98
CA GLY A 728 -6.55 -0.27 -14.69
C GLY A 728 -6.27 -1.77 -14.75
N TRP A 729 -6.61 -2.46 -13.65
CA TRP A 729 -6.53 -3.92 -13.54
C TRP A 729 -7.79 -4.53 -12.94
N VAL A 730 -8.34 -5.57 -13.57
CA VAL A 730 -9.49 -6.35 -13.07
C VAL A 730 -9.05 -7.70 -12.51
N VAL A 731 -9.61 -8.12 -11.38
CA VAL A 731 -9.47 -9.49 -10.87
C VAL A 731 -10.85 -10.18 -10.87
N ILE A 732 -10.96 -11.29 -11.61
CA ILE A 732 -12.15 -12.12 -11.69
C ILE A 732 -11.97 -13.37 -10.84
N VAL A 733 -12.99 -13.74 -10.06
CA VAL A 733 -13.05 -15.02 -9.36
C VAL A 733 -14.03 -15.97 -10.04
N THR A 734 -13.64 -17.23 -10.14
CA THR A 734 -14.46 -18.36 -10.57
C THR A 734 -14.46 -19.46 -9.51
N HIS A 735 -15.44 -20.36 -9.60
CA HIS A 735 -15.54 -21.53 -8.75
C HIS A 735 -15.85 -22.74 -9.64
N ALA A 736 -14.84 -23.41 -10.20
CA ALA A 736 -15.01 -24.51 -11.14
C ALA A 736 -15.91 -25.64 -10.60
N ASN A 737 -15.90 -25.85 -9.28
CA ASN A 737 -16.80 -26.78 -8.58
C ASN A 737 -18.30 -26.43 -8.69
N THR A 738 -18.65 -25.19 -9.05
CA THR A 738 -20.03 -24.75 -9.25
C THR A 738 -20.47 -24.69 -10.72
N TRP A 739 -19.56 -24.99 -11.66
CA TRP A 739 -19.86 -24.88 -13.10
C TRP A 739 -20.84 -25.97 -13.59
N GLY A 740 -21.02 -27.04 -12.82
CA GLY A 740 -21.79 -28.21 -13.25
C GLY A 740 -21.08 -28.98 -14.36
N SER A 741 -21.78 -29.92 -15.01
CA SER A 741 -21.20 -30.76 -16.07
C SER A 741 -21.36 -30.21 -17.49
N GLY A 742 -22.15 -29.14 -17.68
CA GLY A 742 -22.33 -28.47 -18.98
C GLY A 742 -21.23 -27.42 -19.27
N THR A 743 -21.24 -26.82 -20.46
CA THR A 743 -20.21 -25.86 -20.92
C THR A 743 -20.57 -24.39 -20.73
N ASP A 744 -21.77 -24.08 -20.22
CA ASP A 744 -22.29 -22.71 -20.15
C ASP A 744 -21.33 -21.74 -19.44
N VAL A 745 -20.73 -22.15 -18.31
CA VAL A 745 -19.81 -21.27 -17.56
C VAL A 745 -18.45 -21.19 -18.25
N ASP A 746 -17.97 -22.26 -18.86
CA ASP A 746 -16.74 -22.28 -19.67
C ASP A 746 -16.84 -21.30 -20.85
N GLU A 747 -17.98 -21.30 -21.54
CA GLU A 747 -18.30 -20.37 -22.62
C GLU A 747 -18.34 -18.93 -22.10
N LYS A 748 -18.99 -18.68 -20.94
CA LYS A 748 -18.98 -17.34 -20.34
C LYS A 748 -17.57 -16.85 -20.00
N VAL A 749 -16.73 -17.68 -19.39
CA VAL A 749 -15.36 -17.30 -19.04
C VAL A 749 -14.52 -17.11 -20.32
N SER A 750 -14.66 -18.01 -21.30
CA SER A 750 -14.06 -17.90 -22.64
C SER A 750 -14.39 -16.56 -23.31
N ASP A 751 -15.66 -16.15 -23.29
CA ASP A 751 -16.14 -14.91 -23.90
C ASP A 751 -15.56 -13.68 -23.20
N ILE A 752 -15.44 -13.70 -21.87
CA ILE A 752 -14.85 -12.61 -21.11
C ILE A 752 -13.35 -12.49 -21.41
N ILE A 753 -12.62 -13.62 -21.48
CA ILE A 753 -11.21 -13.63 -21.88
C ILE A 753 -11.06 -13.03 -23.28
N GLN A 754 -11.89 -13.46 -24.23
CA GLN A 754 -11.82 -12.95 -25.60
C GLN A 754 -12.14 -11.45 -25.67
N TYR A 755 -13.17 -11.00 -24.96
CA TYR A 755 -13.54 -9.59 -24.90
C TYR A 755 -12.39 -8.73 -24.34
N ALA A 756 -11.74 -9.18 -23.27
CA ALA A 756 -10.60 -8.46 -22.69
C ALA A 756 -9.44 -8.34 -23.69
N LEU A 757 -9.11 -9.43 -24.41
CA LEU A 757 -8.07 -9.42 -25.44
C LEU A 757 -8.41 -8.48 -26.60
N ASP A 758 -9.66 -8.53 -27.09
CA ASP A 758 -10.14 -7.69 -28.18
C ASP A 758 -10.14 -6.20 -27.80
N SER A 759 -10.39 -5.89 -26.51
CA SER A 759 -10.28 -4.55 -25.93
C SER A 759 -8.85 -4.11 -25.61
N GLY A 760 -7.84 -4.91 -25.97
CA GLY A 760 -6.43 -4.58 -25.84
C GLY A 760 -5.82 -4.82 -24.44
N MET A 761 -6.52 -5.55 -23.57
CA MET A 761 -6.01 -5.92 -22.25
C MET A 761 -4.98 -7.05 -22.32
N GLU A 762 -4.12 -7.13 -21.31
CA GLU A 762 -3.29 -8.30 -21.04
C GLU A 762 -3.94 -9.22 -20.01
N VAL A 763 -4.07 -10.50 -20.33
CA VAL A 763 -4.49 -11.53 -19.37
C VAL A 763 -3.23 -12.07 -18.68
N LYS A 764 -3.12 -11.84 -17.37
CA LYS A 764 -1.90 -12.11 -16.60
C LYS A 764 -2.21 -12.91 -15.33
N ALA A 765 -1.26 -13.76 -14.94
CA ALA A 765 -1.27 -14.33 -13.59
C ALA A 765 -1.17 -13.20 -12.55
N PHE A 766 -1.83 -13.38 -11.41
CA PHE A 766 -1.95 -12.37 -10.37
C PHE A 766 -0.59 -11.89 -9.86
N PRO A 767 0.41 -12.76 -9.57
CA PRO A 767 1.71 -12.29 -9.08
C PRO A 767 2.40 -11.34 -10.07
N GLU A 768 2.36 -11.64 -11.36
CA GLU A 768 2.93 -10.78 -12.41
C GLU A 768 2.18 -9.44 -12.53
N ALA A 769 0.84 -9.49 -12.48
CA ALA A 769 0.02 -8.29 -12.50
C ALA A 769 0.22 -7.44 -11.22
N PHE A 770 0.39 -8.08 -10.06
CA PHE A 770 0.68 -7.43 -8.80
C PHE A 770 2.01 -6.70 -8.84
N GLU A 771 3.08 -7.31 -9.38
CA GLU A 771 4.37 -6.62 -9.56
C GLU A 771 4.24 -5.34 -10.40
N THR A 772 3.36 -5.39 -11.39
CA THR A 772 3.04 -4.21 -12.20
C THR A 772 2.32 -3.14 -11.36
N TYR A 773 1.40 -3.49 -10.47
CA TYR A 773 0.68 -2.55 -9.61
C TYR A 773 1.33 -2.27 -8.25
N ARG A 774 2.43 -2.95 -7.90
CA ARG A 774 3.04 -2.94 -6.57
C ARG A 774 3.25 -1.52 -6.06
N ALA A 775 3.94 -0.68 -6.83
CA ALA A 775 4.16 0.72 -6.47
C ALA A 775 2.86 1.50 -6.20
N SER A 776 1.77 1.21 -6.94
CA SER A 776 0.49 1.87 -6.73
C SER A 776 -0.13 1.51 -5.38
N PHE A 777 -0.06 0.24 -4.98
CA PHE A 777 -0.60 -0.19 -3.68
C PHE A 777 0.17 0.37 -2.50
N TYR A 778 1.50 0.31 -2.53
CA TYR A 778 2.33 0.85 -1.44
C TYR A 778 2.17 2.35 -1.33
N PHE A 779 2.04 3.04 -2.47
CA PHE A 779 1.71 4.46 -2.47
C PHE A 779 0.36 4.74 -1.79
N ASN A 780 -0.68 3.93 -2.05
CA ASN A 780 -1.98 4.10 -1.39
C ASN A 780 -1.96 3.75 0.11
N GLU A 781 -0.95 3.06 0.63
CA GLU A 781 -0.81 2.80 2.07
C GLU A 781 -0.15 3.96 2.83
N LEU A 782 0.67 4.76 2.12
CA LEU A 782 1.44 5.86 2.71
C LEU A 782 0.63 7.15 2.89
N PHE A 783 -0.53 7.26 2.23
CA PHE A 783 -1.36 8.47 2.15
C PHE A 783 -2.84 8.13 2.24
#